data_AF-A0AAD5B3X4-F1
#
_entry.id   AF-A0AAD5B3X4-F1
#
_cell.length_a   1.000
_cell.length_b   1.000
_cell.length_c   1.000
_cell.angle_alpha   90.00
_cell.angle_beta   90.00
_cell.angle_gamma   90.00
#
_symmetry.space_group_name_H-M   'P 1'
#
loop_
_entity.id
_entity.type
_entity.pdbx_description
1 polymer ?
#
loop_
_entity_poly.entity_id
_entity_poly.type
_entity_poly.pdbx_seq_one_letter_code
_entity_poly.pdbx_strand_id
1 'polypeptide(L)'
;MCLMLKCVLLLTAITLLYFKVNSLTTEKDQLQSRYNNLTVERDQLQTSYNNLTVVTDQLQTIYNTLNELQTRYNTLNVLKDQLQTRYNTLTVEKDQLQTRYNTQTVEKDQLQTRYNNLTVEKDQFQTRYNNLTVEKDQLQIRYNNLTVEKDQLQTRYNTQTAMKDQLQIRYNNLTVEKDRLQTRYNNLTGEKDQLQIRYNTQTAMKDQLQIRYNNLTVEKDQLQTRYNKLTVEKDQLQTRYNTQTAMKDQLQIRYNNLTVEKDQLQTRYNNLTVEKDQLQTRYNNLTVEKDQLQTRYNTLTAMKDQLQIRYNTLTVMKDQLQTRSNNLNVEKDQLQTRYNTLTVIKDQLQTRYNNLTVEKDQLQTRYNILTGERDRLQTRYNNLTVEKDQLQTRYNILTGERDLLQTRYNNLTIERDQIQTRYNNLTVENDQLQTKYSTLNELKDQLQTRHNTMNLERSQLQTRYDTLVLERNQLQTRYNTLVLERNQLQTRYDTLALERNQLQTRYNTLVLERNQLQTRYDTLVLERNQLQTRYNNLVLERNQLQTRYDTLVLERNQLQTRYNNLKDMTKMLGILELIKQGWHVFGSSVYYISAEDKSWSDSRKYCREKKADLVIINNREEQKFIVEQMGNNRQAWIGLNDGDTEGKWKWVDGTELTDTGYWYSGEPNNAGNNEDCAETRNIAGVKAWNDRSCNDASRWICEINLS
;
A
#
# COMPACT_ATOMS: atom_id res chain seq x y z
N MET A 1 13.94 173.09 84.04
CA MET A 1 13.14 171.93 84.50
C MET A 1 12.30 171.24 83.41
N CYS A 2 11.84 171.92 82.34
CA CYS A 2 11.04 171.30 81.26
C CYS A 2 11.81 170.46 80.20
N LEU A 3 13.13 170.60 80.04
CA LEU A 3 13.90 169.81 79.05
C LEU A 3 14.23 168.38 79.53
N MET A 4 14.41 168.17 80.83
CA MET A 4 14.76 166.86 81.39
C MET A 4 13.60 165.86 81.28
N LEU A 5 12.35 166.32 81.39
CA LEU A 5 11.17 165.46 81.33
C LEU A 5 10.91 164.89 79.93
N LYS A 6 11.22 165.65 78.87
CA LYS A 6 11.09 165.19 77.48
C LYS A 6 12.18 164.18 77.08
N CYS A 7 13.41 164.34 77.58
CA CYS A 7 14.46 163.33 77.40
C CYS A 7 14.11 162.01 78.09
N VAL A 8 13.55 162.05 79.30
CA VAL A 8 13.12 160.83 80.02
C VAL A 8 12.01 160.11 79.28
N LEU A 9 11.00 160.83 78.76
CA LEU A 9 9.91 160.21 78.00
C LEU A 9 10.36 159.61 76.65
N LEU A 10 11.30 160.25 75.95
CA LEU A 10 11.87 159.73 74.71
C LEU A 10 12.74 158.49 74.96
N LEU A 11 13.54 158.51 76.03
CA LEU A 11 14.32 157.35 76.47
C LEU A 11 13.43 156.18 76.88
N THR A 12 12.29 156.43 77.53
CA THR A 12 11.31 155.37 77.86
C THR A 12 10.61 154.80 76.63
N ALA A 13 10.29 155.62 75.63
CA ALA A 13 9.67 155.14 74.39
C ALA A 13 10.65 154.34 73.53
N ILE A 14 11.91 154.78 73.43
CA ILE A 14 12.98 154.07 72.71
C ILE A 14 13.32 152.76 73.41
N THR A 15 13.37 152.73 74.75
CA THR A 15 13.59 151.47 75.50
C THR A 15 12.41 150.51 75.38
N LEU A 16 11.16 150.99 75.37
CA LEU A 16 9.97 150.16 75.10
C LEU A 16 9.96 149.58 73.67
N LEU A 17 10.30 150.39 72.67
CA LEU A 17 10.44 149.94 71.28
C LEU A 17 11.59 148.94 71.13
N TYR A 18 12.73 149.18 71.78
CA TYR A 18 13.85 148.24 71.82
C TYR A 18 13.44 146.90 72.44
N PHE A 19 12.72 146.92 73.57
CA PHE A 19 12.17 145.70 74.19
C PHE A 19 11.16 144.98 73.29
N LYS A 20 10.28 145.72 72.60
CA LYS A 20 9.27 145.14 71.68
C LYS A 20 9.93 144.54 70.43
N VAL A 21 10.94 145.21 69.86
CA VAL A 21 11.73 144.72 68.73
C VAL A 21 12.56 143.51 69.14
N ASN A 22 13.21 143.50 70.31
CA ASN A 22 13.90 142.31 70.82
C ASN A 22 12.93 141.15 71.07
N SER A 23 11.75 141.42 71.61
CA SER A 23 10.69 140.41 71.80
C SER A 23 10.23 139.81 70.47
N LEU A 24 9.94 140.65 69.47
CA LEU A 24 9.53 140.20 68.13
C LEU A 24 10.66 139.48 67.38
N THR A 25 11.91 139.89 67.60
CA THR A 25 13.09 139.20 67.03
C THR A 25 13.27 137.83 67.67
N THR A 26 13.11 137.74 69.00
CA THR A 26 13.13 136.45 69.72
C THR A 26 12.00 135.52 69.25
N GLU A 27 10.80 136.07 69.04
CA GLU A 27 9.63 135.30 68.57
C GLU A 27 9.80 134.85 67.10
N LYS A 28 10.40 135.69 66.25
CA LYS A 28 10.81 135.34 64.88
C LYS A 28 11.88 134.24 64.88
N ASP A 29 12.89 134.32 65.74
CA ASP A 29 13.94 133.31 65.84
C ASP A 29 13.40 131.99 66.38
N GLN A 30 12.44 132.01 67.31
CA GLN A 30 11.70 130.82 67.76
C GLN A 30 10.84 130.22 66.64
N LEU A 31 10.16 131.04 65.84
CA LEU A 31 9.40 130.59 64.67
C LEU A 31 10.31 130.02 63.58
N GLN A 32 11.47 130.63 63.33
CA GLN A 32 12.46 130.13 62.39
C GLN A 32 13.04 128.80 62.86
N SER A 33 13.34 128.66 64.16
CA SER A 33 13.78 127.40 64.74
C SER A 33 12.71 126.30 64.63
N ARG A 34 11.43 126.64 64.88
CA ARG A 34 10.30 125.73 64.64
C ARG A 34 10.13 125.34 63.18
N TYR A 35 10.26 126.29 62.24
CA TYR A 35 10.19 126.02 60.81
C TYR A 35 11.34 125.12 60.33
N ASN A 36 12.55 125.35 60.84
CA ASN A 36 13.70 124.51 60.55
C ASN A 36 13.49 123.09 61.12
N ASN A 37 13.00 122.95 62.36
CA ASN A 37 12.66 121.64 62.95
C ASN A 37 11.56 120.92 62.15
N LEU A 38 10.49 121.62 61.76
CA LEU A 38 9.42 121.06 60.93
C LEU A 38 9.93 120.65 59.53
N THR A 39 10.91 121.37 58.99
CA THR A 39 11.55 121.00 57.73
C THR A 39 12.36 119.71 57.89
N VAL A 40 13.13 119.59 58.98
CA VAL A 40 13.85 118.35 59.31
C VAL A 40 12.90 117.18 59.52
N GLU A 41 11.78 117.36 60.25
CA GLU A 41 10.75 116.32 60.42
C GLU A 41 10.13 115.92 59.08
N ARG A 42 9.81 116.88 58.21
CA ARG A 42 9.26 116.63 56.87
C ARG A 42 10.24 115.88 55.98
N ASP A 43 11.54 116.20 56.04
CA ASP A 43 12.57 115.47 55.28
C ASP A 43 12.81 114.05 55.83
N GLN A 44 12.72 113.88 57.17
CA GLN A 44 12.74 112.55 57.81
C GLN A 44 11.51 111.71 57.45
N LEU A 45 10.32 112.32 57.37
CA LEU A 45 9.09 111.68 56.91
C LEU A 45 9.17 111.32 55.43
N GLN A 46 9.72 112.20 54.59
CA GLN A 46 9.93 111.91 53.17
C GLN A 46 10.92 110.74 52.97
N THR A 47 12.00 110.71 53.77
CA THR A 47 12.95 109.59 53.77
C THR A 47 12.27 108.29 54.21
N SER A 48 11.45 108.35 55.26
CA SER A 48 10.68 107.19 55.74
C SER A 48 9.66 106.71 54.70
N TYR A 49 8.99 107.62 53.99
CA TYR A 49 8.06 107.30 52.90
C TYR A 49 8.77 106.64 51.72
N ASN A 50 9.93 107.17 51.31
CA ASN A 50 10.73 106.57 50.24
C ASN A 50 11.21 105.16 50.64
N ASN A 51 11.67 104.98 51.89
CA ASN A 51 12.05 103.66 52.41
C ASN A 51 10.84 102.70 52.43
N LEU A 52 9.66 103.16 52.83
CA LEU A 52 8.44 102.35 52.83
C LEU A 52 8.02 101.95 51.41
N THR A 53 8.23 102.83 50.42
CA THR A 53 7.98 102.52 49.00
C THR A 53 8.93 101.42 48.51
N VAL A 54 10.22 101.51 48.84
CA VAL A 54 11.20 100.45 48.53
C VAL A 54 10.81 99.11 49.19
N VAL A 55 10.38 99.14 50.45
CA VAL A 55 9.89 97.93 51.15
C VAL A 55 8.63 97.37 50.48
N THR A 56 7.74 98.24 49.98
CA THR A 56 6.53 97.83 49.26
C THR A 56 6.86 97.16 47.93
N ASP A 57 7.81 97.71 47.16
CA ASP A 57 8.28 97.11 45.90
C ASP A 57 8.98 95.77 46.14
N GLN A 58 9.75 95.66 47.23
CA GLN A 58 10.35 94.39 47.67
C GLN A 58 9.28 93.35 48.03
N LEU A 59 8.24 93.75 48.77
CA LEU A 59 7.11 92.87 49.11
C LEU A 59 6.34 92.43 47.87
N GLN A 60 6.13 93.32 46.89
CA GLN A 60 5.49 92.98 45.62
C GLN A 60 6.34 91.98 44.83
N THR A 61 7.66 92.14 44.84
CA THR A 61 8.60 91.20 44.20
C THR A 61 8.56 89.83 44.89
N ILE A 62 8.54 89.80 46.22
CA ILE A 62 8.40 88.55 47.00
C ILE A 62 7.06 87.88 46.70
N TYR A 63 5.96 88.64 46.65
CA TYR A 63 4.63 88.12 46.32
C TYR A 63 4.58 87.50 44.92
N ASN A 64 5.16 88.18 43.91
CA ASN A 64 5.26 87.64 42.56
C ASN A 64 6.09 86.34 42.52
N THR A 65 7.22 86.32 43.24
CA THR A 65 8.08 85.13 43.37
C THR A 65 7.34 83.97 44.04
N LEU A 66 6.52 84.25 45.06
CA LEU A 66 5.69 83.26 45.75
C LEU A 66 4.64 82.65 44.81
N ASN A 67 3.99 83.48 43.99
CA ASN A 67 3.02 83.01 42.98
C ASN A 67 3.69 82.16 41.89
N GLU A 68 4.90 82.52 41.45
CA GLU A 68 5.68 81.68 40.54
C GLU A 68 6.04 80.34 41.18
N LEU A 69 6.49 80.34 42.45
CA LEU A 69 6.76 79.12 43.21
C LEU A 69 5.52 78.25 43.37
N GLN A 70 4.36 78.83 43.64
CA GLN A 70 3.09 78.11 43.72
C GLN A 70 2.73 77.47 42.38
N THR A 71 2.95 78.19 41.28
CA THR A 71 2.72 77.67 39.92
C THR A 71 3.66 76.51 39.60
N ARG A 72 4.95 76.63 39.98
CA ARG A 72 5.93 75.53 39.84
C ARG A 72 5.57 74.32 40.71
N TYR A 73 5.12 74.54 41.94
CA TYR A 73 4.66 73.48 42.84
C TYR A 73 3.46 72.73 42.26
N ASN A 74 2.46 73.45 41.75
CA ASN A 74 1.30 72.86 41.08
C ASN A 74 1.72 72.04 39.85
N THR A 75 2.64 72.58 39.04
CA THR A 75 3.20 71.88 37.87
C THR A 75 3.94 70.60 38.29
N LEU A 76 4.71 70.65 39.38
CA LEU A 76 5.43 69.48 39.89
C LEU A 76 4.49 68.38 40.39
N ASN A 77 3.36 68.75 41.02
CA ASN A 77 2.33 67.78 41.43
C ASN A 77 1.66 67.12 40.21
N VAL A 78 1.34 67.89 39.17
CA VAL A 78 0.82 67.31 37.91
C VAL A 78 1.83 66.35 37.29
N LEU A 79 3.12 66.72 37.25
CA LEU A 79 4.18 65.83 36.75
C LEU A 79 4.32 64.57 37.60
N LYS A 80 4.19 64.67 38.92
CA LYS A 80 4.20 63.53 39.85
C LYS A 80 3.04 62.57 39.57
N ASP A 81 1.84 63.09 39.37
CA ASP A 81 0.66 62.27 39.06
C ASP A 81 0.76 61.61 37.68
N GLN A 82 1.32 62.32 36.69
CA GLN A 82 1.63 61.76 35.37
C GLN A 82 2.68 60.64 35.46
N LEU A 83 3.72 60.82 36.27
CA LEU A 83 4.74 59.79 36.55
C LEU A 83 4.13 58.58 37.24
N GLN A 84 3.26 58.78 38.22
CA GLN A 84 2.55 57.69 38.90
C GLN A 84 1.65 56.91 37.93
N THR A 85 0.94 57.62 37.04
CA THR A 85 0.09 57.01 36.02
C THR A 85 0.93 56.18 35.03
N ARG A 86 2.07 56.72 34.59
CA ARG A 86 3.04 55.99 33.75
C ARG A 86 3.60 54.76 34.45
N TYR A 87 3.96 54.88 35.72
CA TYR A 87 4.45 53.77 36.53
C TYR A 87 3.40 52.65 36.61
N ASN A 88 2.16 52.99 36.95
CA ASN A 88 1.07 52.01 37.02
C ASN A 88 0.81 51.34 35.66
N THR A 89 0.88 52.10 34.56
CA THR A 89 0.72 51.56 33.20
C THR A 89 1.84 50.58 32.87
N LEU A 90 3.10 50.95 33.15
CA LEU A 90 4.26 50.06 32.96
C LEU A 90 4.18 48.80 33.80
N THR A 91 3.65 48.87 35.02
CA THR A 91 3.41 47.69 35.86
C THR A 91 2.39 46.75 35.23
N VAL A 92 1.27 47.27 34.72
CA VAL A 92 0.26 46.46 34.01
C VAL A 92 0.86 45.84 32.74
N GLU A 93 1.63 46.60 31.96
CA GLU A 93 2.31 46.08 30.76
C GLU A 93 3.31 44.97 31.12
N LYS A 94 4.07 45.13 32.21
CA LYS A 94 4.98 44.11 32.73
C LYS A 94 4.24 42.83 33.11
N ASP A 95 3.12 42.94 33.82
CA ASP A 95 2.32 41.77 34.24
C ASP A 95 1.68 41.06 33.04
N GLN A 96 1.24 41.83 32.04
CA GLN A 96 0.75 41.29 30.77
C GLN A 96 1.86 40.56 30.00
N LEU A 97 3.06 41.13 29.94
CA LEU A 97 4.23 40.48 29.32
C LEU A 97 4.61 39.20 30.06
N GLN A 98 4.59 39.20 31.39
CA GLN A 98 4.85 38.00 32.20
C GLN A 98 3.78 36.92 31.94
N THR A 99 2.51 37.31 31.81
CA THR A 99 1.42 36.38 31.49
C THR A 99 1.59 35.78 30.09
N ARG A 100 1.96 36.60 29.10
CA ARG A 100 2.26 36.12 27.73
C ARG A 100 3.46 35.18 27.71
N TYR A 101 4.53 35.51 28.44
CA TYR A 101 5.71 34.66 28.57
C TYR A 101 5.37 33.30 29.18
N ASN A 102 4.59 33.29 30.27
CA ASN A 102 4.15 32.05 30.91
C ASN A 102 3.27 31.22 29.96
N THR A 103 2.38 31.87 29.21
CA THR A 103 1.51 31.21 28.21
C THR A 103 2.33 30.57 27.09
N GLN A 104 3.30 31.30 26.52
CA GLN A 104 4.21 30.76 25.50
C GLN A 104 5.07 29.60 26.03
N THR A 105 5.44 29.64 27.31
CA THR A 105 6.18 28.55 27.95
C THR A 105 5.33 27.28 28.03
N VAL A 106 4.06 27.40 28.43
CA VAL A 106 3.11 26.28 28.43
C VAL A 106 2.87 25.75 27.01
N GLU A 107 2.69 26.62 26.01
CA GLU A 107 2.53 26.21 24.61
C GLU A 107 3.78 25.47 24.10
N LYS A 108 4.99 25.93 24.45
CA LYS A 108 6.24 25.26 24.12
C LYS A 108 6.31 23.86 24.73
N ASP A 109 5.94 23.71 25.99
CA ASP A 109 5.94 22.40 26.68
C ASP A 109 4.90 21.45 26.10
N GLN A 110 3.72 21.97 25.71
CA GLN A 110 2.71 21.21 24.98
C GLN A 110 3.19 20.77 23.60
N LEU A 111 3.88 21.65 22.86
CA LEU A 111 4.51 21.33 21.58
C LEU A 111 5.60 20.27 21.74
N GLN A 112 6.43 20.37 22.78
CA GLN A 112 7.44 19.36 23.09
C GLN A 112 6.80 18.00 23.41
N THR A 113 5.72 18.00 24.18
CA THR A 113 4.95 16.78 24.49
C THR A 113 4.36 16.16 23.22
N ARG A 114 3.75 16.97 22.34
CA ARG A 114 3.26 16.51 21.04
C ARG A 114 4.37 15.94 20.18
N TYR A 115 5.52 16.60 20.11
CA TYR A 115 6.69 16.14 19.37
C TYR A 115 7.19 14.78 19.87
N ASN A 116 7.28 14.61 21.19
CA ASN A 116 7.67 13.34 21.80
C ASN A 116 6.65 12.23 21.48
N ASN A 117 5.35 12.52 21.55
CA ASN A 117 4.30 11.57 21.19
C ASN A 117 4.35 11.17 19.71
N LEU A 118 4.56 12.14 18.80
CA LEU A 118 4.76 11.89 17.37
C LEU A 118 6.00 11.04 17.08
N THR A 119 7.06 11.21 17.88
CA THR A 119 8.26 10.38 17.79
C THR A 119 7.96 8.94 18.19
N VAL A 120 7.23 8.72 19.28
CA VAL A 120 6.78 7.40 19.72
C VAL A 120 5.86 6.76 18.67
N GLU A 121 4.91 7.50 18.11
CA GLU A 121 4.04 7.00 17.04
C GLU A 121 4.83 6.61 15.79
N LYS A 122 5.83 7.41 15.41
CA LYS A 122 6.74 7.09 14.29
C LYS A 122 7.49 5.78 14.54
N ASP A 123 8.03 5.58 15.74
CA ASP A 123 8.75 4.35 16.09
C ASP A 123 7.82 3.12 16.13
N GLN A 124 6.59 3.30 16.59
CA GLN A 124 5.55 2.27 16.54
C GLN A 124 5.16 1.94 15.09
N PHE A 125 5.02 2.94 14.23
CA PHE A 125 4.79 2.73 12.79
C PHE A 125 5.96 2.00 12.13
N GLN A 126 7.20 2.36 12.46
CA GLN A 126 8.39 1.67 11.96
C GLN A 126 8.42 0.21 12.41
N THR A 127 8.06 -0.05 13.67
CA THR A 127 7.97 -1.42 14.20
C THR A 127 6.89 -2.21 13.47
N ARG A 128 5.69 -1.63 13.27
CA ARG A 128 4.62 -2.26 12.50
C ARG A 128 5.04 -2.54 11.05
N TYR A 129 5.72 -1.60 10.41
CA TYR A 129 6.24 -1.76 9.05
C TYR A 129 7.26 -2.91 8.96
N ASN A 130 8.18 -3.00 9.91
CA ASN A 130 9.15 -4.08 9.98
C ASN A 130 8.45 -5.44 10.19
N ASN A 131 7.45 -5.51 11.09
CA ASN A 131 6.67 -6.72 11.31
C ASN A 131 5.89 -7.14 10.05
N LEU A 132 5.25 -6.20 9.35
CA LEU A 132 4.58 -6.45 8.07
C LEU A 132 5.54 -6.95 6.99
N THR A 133 6.78 -6.48 6.99
CA THR A 133 7.82 -6.97 6.08
C THR A 133 8.17 -8.43 6.39
N VAL A 134 8.34 -8.78 7.67
CA VAL A 134 8.57 -10.16 8.09
C VAL A 134 7.37 -11.06 7.75
N GLU A 135 6.13 -10.60 7.99
CA GLU A 135 4.92 -11.35 7.62
C GLU A 135 4.83 -11.58 6.11
N LYS A 136 5.16 -10.57 5.30
CA LYS A 136 5.22 -10.68 3.84
C LYS A 136 6.23 -11.75 3.42
N ASP A 137 7.43 -11.76 4.00
CA ASP A 137 8.45 -12.75 3.67
C ASP A 137 8.02 -14.17 4.10
N GLN A 138 7.36 -14.29 5.26
CA GLN A 138 6.77 -15.56 5.71
C GLN A 138 5.65 -16.04 4.77
N LEU A 139 4.80 -15.12 4.29
CA LEU A 139 3.77 -15.43 3.30
C LEU A 139 4.39 -15.88 1.98
N GLN A 140 5.49 -15.26 1.55
CA GLN A 140 6.22 -15.67 0.35
C GLN A 140 6.79 -17.09 0.50
N ILE A 141 7.36 -17.41 1.67
CA ILE A 141 7.85 -18.76 1.97
C ILE A 141 6.68 -19.77 1.94
N ARG A 142 5.54 -19.45 2.56
CA ARG A 142 4.34 -20.30 2.53
C ARG A 142 3.82 -20.50 1.11
N TYR A 143 3.80 -19.45 0.30
CA TYR A 143 3.39 -19.51 -1.10
C TYR A 143 4.30 -20.42 -1.92
N ASN A 144 5.62 -20.28 -1.74
CA ASN A 144 6.60 -21.15 -2.41
C ASN A 144 6.42 -22.61 -1.98
N ASN A 145 6.22 -22.87 -0.69
CA ASN A 145 5.97 -24.23 -0.18
C ASN A 145 4.67 -24.83 -0.72
N LEU A 146 3.57 -24.05 -0.77
CA LEU A 146 2.30 -24.47 -1.37
C LEU A 146 2.44 -24.78 -2.87
N THR A 147 3.31 -24.06 -3.58
CA THR A 147 3.62 -24.34 -4.98
C THR A 147 4.33 -25.68 -5.13
N VAL A 148 5.31 -25.96 -4.27
CA VAL A 148 5.99 -27.27 -4.23
C VAL A 148 5.02 -28.40 -3.87
N GLU A 149 4.15 -28.20 -2.88
CA GLU A 149 3.11 -29.18 -2.51
C GLU A 149 2.14 -29.44 -3.66
N LYS A 150 1.73 -28.40 -4.38
CA LYS A 150 0.89 -28.52 -5.58
C LYS A 150 1.56 -29.37 -6.64
N ASP A 151 2.84 -29.14 -6.93
CA ASP A 151 3.59 -29.91 -7.93
C ASP A 151 3.79 -31.38 -7.49
N GLN A 152 4.00 -31.61 -6.20
CA GLN A 152 4.04 -32.96 -5.63
C GLN A 152 2.68 -33.67 -5.73
N LEU A 153 1.58 -32.96 -5.45
CA LEU A 153 0.21 -33.46 -5.62
C LEU A 153 -0.09 -33.78 -7.09
N GLN A 154 0.33 -32.92 -8.01
CA GLN A 154 0.19 -33.16 -9.45
C GLN A 154 0.98 -34.40 -9.88
N THR A 155 2.20 -34.57 -9.37
CA THR A 155 3.02 -35.75 -9.63
C THR A 155 2.34 -37.01 -9.08
N ARG A 156 1.82 -36.98 -7.84
CA ARG A 156 1.07 -38.10 -7.24
C ARG A 156 -0.19 -38.43 -8.04
N TYR A 157 -0.92 -37.41 -8.50
CA TYR A 157 -2.11 -37.59 -9.34
C TYR A 157 -1.77 -38.25 -10.67
N ASN A 158 -0.69 -37.82 -11.33
CA ASN A 158 -0.21 -38.41 -12.58
C ASN A 158 0.20 -39.88 -12.35
N THR A 159 0.92 -40.17 -11.26
CA THR A 159 1.30 -41.54 -10.89
C THR A 159 0.09 -42.42 -10.61
N GLN A 160 -0.92 -41.93 -9.87
CA GLN A 160 -2.15 -42.69 -9.64
C GLN A 160 -2.93 -42.93 -10.93
N THR A 161 -2.94 -41.97 -11.86
CA THR A 161 -3.55 -42.13 -13.19
C THR A 161 -2.84 -43.23 -13.98
N ALA A 162 -1.50 -43.23 -14.00
CA ALA A 162 -0.73 -44.29 -14.64
C ALA A 162 -0.95 -45.68 -13.98
N MET A 163 -1.06 -45.74 -12.65
CA MET A 163 -1.40 -46.98 -11.94
C MET A 163 -2.81 -47.47 -12.27
N LYS A 164 -3.78 -46.57 -12.41
CA LYS A 164 -5.15 -46.88 -12.85
C LYS A 164 -5.14 -47.49 -14.26
N ASP A 165 -4.38 -46.90 -15.18
CA ASP A 165 -4.26 -47.42 -16.55
C ASP A 165 -3.59 -48.79 -16.57
N GLN A 166 -2.54 -49.00 -15.76
CA GLN A 166 -1.94 -50.32 -15.58
C GLN A 166 -2.91 -51.35 -14.99
N LEU A 167 -3.76 -50.93 -14.04
CA LEU A 167 -4.80 -51.79 -13.49
C LEU A 167 -5.84 -52.15 -14.56
N GLN A 168 -6.21 -51.20 -15.42
CA GLN A 168 -7.12 -51.43 -16.53
C GLN A 168 -6.54 -52.41 -17.55
N ILE A 169 -5.25 -52.30 -17.86
CA ILE A 169 -4.55 -53.27 -18.72
C ILE A 169 -4.57 -54.66 -18.07
N ARG A 170 -4.25 -54.77 -16.78
CA ARG A 170 -4.34 -56.05 -16.05
C ARG A 170 -5.75 -56.63 -16.05
N TYR A 171 -6.76 -55.79 -15.84
CA TYR A 171 -8.17 -56.20 -15.88
C TYR A 171 -8.57 -56.73 -17.26
N ASN A 172 -8.18 -56.03 -18.33
CA ASN A 172 -8.43 -56.47 -19.69
C ASN A 172 -7.73 -57.81 -19.98
N ASN A 173 -6.47 -57.98 -19.55
CA ASN A 173 -5.74 -59.24 -19.70
C ASN A 173 -6.39 -60.39 -18.92
N LEU A 174 -6.86 -60.13 -17.69
CA LEU A 174 -7.60 -61.11 -16.88
C LEU A 174 -8.92 -61.50 -17.53
N THR A 175 -9.59 -60.56 -18.21
CA THR A 175 -10.81 -60.83 -18.98
C THR A 175 -10.52 -61.76 -20.15
N VAL A 176 -9.44 -61.51 -20.90
CA VAL A 176 -8.98 -62.39 -21.97
C VAL A 176 -8.65 -63.79 -21.45
N GLU A 177 -7.99 -63.91 -20.29
CA GLU A 177 -7.71 -65.23 -19.71
C GLU A 177 -8.95 -65.94 -19.17
N LYS A 178 -9.93 -65.19 -18.64
CA LYS A 178 -11.23 -65.75 -18.29
C LYS A 178 -11.91 -66.36 -19.53
N ASP A 179 -11.89 -65.68 -20.66
CA ASP A 179 -12.50 -66.17 -21.90
C ASP A 179 -11.75 -67.38 -22.47
N ARG A 180 -10.41 -67.41 -22.35
CA ARG A 180 -9.58 -68.58 -22.69
C ARG A 180 -9.90 -69.77 -21.80
N LEU A 181 -10.05 -69.56 -20.49
CA LEU A 181 -10.45 -70.60 -19.55
C LEU A 181 -11.87 -71.10 -19.83
N GLN A 182 -12.80 -70.22 -20.18
CA GLN A 182 -14.16 -70.58 -20.58
C GLN A 182 -14.14 -71.44 -21.85
N THR A 183 -13.31 -71.09 -22.83
CA THR A 183 -13.13 -71.88 -24.05
C THR A 183 -12.57 -73.27 -23.73
N ARG A 184 -11.55 -73.36 -22.86
CA ARG A 184 -10.99 -74.65 -22.40
C ARG A 184 -12.04 -75.47 -21.65
N TYR A 185 -12.84 -74.85 -20.80
CA TYR A 185 -13.92 -75.51 -20.07
C TYR A 185 -14.98 -76.08 -21.03
N ASN A 186 -15.38 -75.31 -22.05
CA ASN A 186 -16.32 -75.77 -23.07
C ASN A 186 -15.76 -76.96 -23.87
N ASN A 187 -14.47 -76.91 -24.24
CA ASN A 187 -13.80 -78.01 -24.93
C ASN A 187 -13.73 -79.27 -24.07
N LEU A 188 -13.34 -79.14 -22.78
CA LEU A 188 -13.33 -80.25 -21.82
C LEU A 188 -14.72 -80.85 -21.61
N THR A 189 -15.77 -80.03 -21.66
CA THR A 189 -17.16 -80.50 -21.60
C THR A 189 -17.50 -81.31 -22.84
N GLY A 190 -17.12 -80.84 -24.03
CA GLY A 190 -17.28 -81.61 -25.27
C GLY A 190 -16.49 -82.92 -25.30
N GLU A 191 -15.27 -82.93 -24.77
CA GLU A 191 -14.47 -84.16 -24.60
C GLU A 191 -15.11 -85.15 -23.62
N LYS A 192 -15.66 -84.65 -22.51
CA LYS A 192 -16.42 -85.46 -21.53
C LYS A 192 -17.64 -86.09 -22.20
N ASP A 193 -18.39 -85.34 -23.00
CA ASP A 193 -19.55 -85.85 -23.72
C ASP A 193 -19.15 -86.92 -24.75
N GLN A 194 -18.02 -86.71 -25.47
CA GLN A 194 -17.47 -87.75 -26.34
C GLN A 194 -17.05 -89.00 -25.58
N LEU A 195 -16.44 -88.84 -24.39
CA LEU A 195 -16.08 -89.95 -23.53
C LEU A 195 -17.31 -90.73 -23.08
N GLN A 196 -18.40 -90.01 -22.75
CA GLN A 196 -19.69 -90.61 -22.38
C GLN A 196 -20.29 -91.39 -23.56
N ILE A 197 -20.24 -90.85 -24.77
CA ILE A 197 -20.67 -91.56 -25.99
C ILE A 197 -19.83 -92.84 -26.19
N ARG A 198 -18.50 -92.76 -26.05
CA ARG A 198 -17.62 -93.93 -26.15
C ARG A 198 -17.92 -94.97 -25.08
N TYR A 199 -18.14 -94.54 -23.84
CA TYR A 199 -18.53 -95.41 -22.74
C TYR A 199 -19.85 -96.13 -23.03
N ASN A 200 -20.89 -95.39 -23.44
CA ASN A 200 -22.19 -95.96 -23.80
C ASN A 200 -22.06 -96.95 -24.97
N THR A 201 -21.20 -96.64 -25.96
CA THR A 201 -20.91 -97.53 -27.08
C THR A 201 -20.23 -98.82 -26.63
N GLN A 202 -19.23 -98.73 -25.73
CA GLN A 202 -18.59 -99.91 -25.16
C GLN A 202 -19.55 -100.76 -24.33
N THR A 203 -20.46 -100.13 -23.57
CA THR A 203 -21.52 -100.86 -22.84
C THR A 203 -22.44 -101.59 -23.82
N ALA A 204 -22.87 -100.96 -24.91
CA ALA A 204 -23.68 -101.63 -25.94
C ALA A 204 -22.93 -102.80 -26.62
N MET A 205 -21.63 -102.65 -26.88
CA MET A 205 -20.80 -103.73 -27.41
C MET A 205 -20.66 -104.89 -26.41
N LYS A 206 -20.54 -104.59 -25.11
CA LYS A 206 -20.52 -105.60 -24.04
C LYS A 206 -21.84 -106.37 -24.00
N ASP A 207 -22.97 -105.69 -24.13
CA ASP A 207 -24.30 -106.33 -24.15
C ASP A 207 -24.45 -107.21 -25.39
N GLN A 208 -23.96 -106.77 -26.57
CA GLN A 208 -23.90 -107.61 -27.77
C GLN A 208 -23.01 -108.84 -27.60
N LEU A 209 -21.86 -108.70 -26.95
CA LEU A 209 -20.99 -109.81 -26.59
C LEU A 209 -21.67 -110.79 -25.63
N GLN A 210 -22.44 -110.28 -24.66
CA GLN A 210 -23.22 -111.12 -23.74
C GLN A 210 -24.32 -111.89 -24.47
N ILE A 211 -25.02 -111.25 -25.42
CA ILE A 211 -26.00 -111.93 -26.27
C ILE A 211 -25.32 -113.03 -27.10
N ARG A 212 -24.16 -112.75 -27.72
CA ARG A 212 -23.37 -113.77 -28.43
C ARG A 212 -22.95 -114.92 -27.53
N TYR A 213 -22.49 -114.63 -26.32
CA TYR A 213 -22.10 -115.63 -25.33
C TYR A 213 -23.29 -116.52 -24.93
N ASN A 214 -24.46 -115.92 -24.68
CA ASN A 214 -25.67 -116.66 -24.37
C ASN A 214 -26.10 -117.55 -25.55
N ASN A 215 -26.03 -117.05 -26.79
CA ASN A 215 -26.33 -117.84 -27.99
C ASN A 215 -25.35 -119.02 -28.17
N LEU A 216 -24.04 -118.80 -27.96
CA LEU A 216 -23.03 -119.86 -27.99
C LEU A 216 -23.26 -120.92 -26.90
N THR A 217 -23.79 -120.51 -25.75
CA THR A 217 -24.18 -121.43 -24.67
C THR A 217 -25.36 -122.30 -25.09
N VAL A 218 -26.36 -121.72 -25.76
CA VAL A 218 -27.48 -122.48 -26.35
C VAL A 218 -26.99 -123.45 -27.43
N GLU A 219 -26.09 -123.04 -28.33
CA GLU A 219 -25.49 -123.94 -29.32
C GLU A 219 -24.71 -125.09 -28.66
N LYS A 220 -23.98 -124.81 -27.57
CA LYS A 220 -23.28 -125.83 -26.79
C LYS A 220 -24.26 -126.84 -26.18
N ASP A 221 -25.39 -126.40 -25.64
CA ASP A 221 -26.42 -127.28 -25.08
C ASP A 221 -27.11 -128.11 -26.17
N GLN A 222 -27.33 -127.54 -27.36
CA GLN A 222 -27.81 -128.28 -28.53
C GLN A 222 -26.80 -129.34 -29.00
N LEU A 223 -25.50 -129.02 -28.99
CA LEU A 223 -24.41 -129.95 -29.26
C LEU A 223 -24.34 -131.07 -28.21
N GLN A 224 -24.53 -130.75 -26.93
CA GLN A 224 -24.61 -131.73 -25.85
C GLN A 224 -25.82 -132.66 -26.03
N THR A 225 -26.96 -132.12 -26.45
CA THR A 225 -28.16 -132.92 -26.76
C THR A 225 -27.91 -133.85 -27.95
N ARG A 226 -27.24 -133.37 -29.01
CA ARG A 226 -26.80 -134.21 -30.14
C ARG A 226 -25.81 -135.29 -29.70
N TYR A 227 -24.86 -134.96 -28.84
CA TYR A 227 -23.89 -135.91 -28.28
C TYR A 227 -24.57 -137.01 -27.45
N ASN A 228 -25.55 -136.64 -26.62
CA ASN A 228 -26.33 -137.60 -25.84
C ASN A 228 -27.17 -138.51 -26.75
N LYS A 229 -27.74 -137.97 -27.85
CA LYS A 229 -28.44 -138.78 -28.86
C LYS A 229 -27.52 -139.78 -29.57
N LEU A 230 -26.33 -139.35 -29.96
CA LEU A 230 -25.28 -140.21 -30.53
C LEU A 230 -24.82 -141.31 -29.56
N THR A 231 -24.85 -141.04 -28.26
CA THR A 231 -24.54 -142.02 -27.21
C THR A 231 -25.62 -143.11 -27.14
N VAL A 232 -26.90 -142.74 -27.25
CA VAL A 232 -28.00 -143.71 -27.33
C VAL A 232 -27.94 -144.54 -28.62
N GLU A 233 -27.59 -143.93 -29.76
CA GLU A 233 -27.39 -144.66 -31.03
C GLU A 233 -26.20 -145.64 -30.95
N LYS A 234 -25.14 -145.29 -30.21
CA LYS A 234 -24.01 -146.19 -29.91
C LYS A 234 -24.44 -147.40 -29.08
N ASP A 235 -25.27 -147.21 -28.06
CA ASP A 235 -25.77 -148.31 -27.21
C ASP A 235 -26.75 -149.23 -27.97
N GLN A 236 -27.52 -148.67 -28.91
CA GLN A 236 -28.33 -149.45 -29.86
C GLN A 236 -27.47 -150.27 -30.84
N LEU A 237 -26.33 -149.73 -31.30
CA LEU A 237 -25.36 -150.47 -32.11
C LEU A 237 -24.69 -151.62 -31.34
N GLN A 238 -24.39 -151.42 -30.05
CA GLN A 238 -23.84 -152.47 -29.18
C GLN A 238 -24.83 -153.63 -28.97
N THR A 239 -26.13 -153.31 -28.88
CA THR A 239 -27.20 -154.32 -28.79
C THR A 239 -27.35 -155.10 -30.10
N ARG A 240 -27.19 -154.44 -31.26
CA ARG A 240 -27.17 -155.10 -32.58
C ARG A 240 -25.93 -155.99 -32.78
N TYR A 241 -24.77 -155.58 -32.27
CA TYR A 241 -23.52 -156.37 -32.29
C TYR A 241 -23.64 -157.68 -31.48
N ASN A 242 -24.27 -157.63 -30.30
CA ASN A 242 -24.51 -158.82 -29.49
C ASN A 242 -25.54 -159.77 -30.12
N THR A 243 -26.50 -159.25 -30.90
CA THR A 243 -27.49 -160.05 -31.64
C THR A 243 -26.90 -160.72 -32.89
N GLN A 244 -25.95 -160.07 -33.58
CA GLN A 244 -25.21 -160.67 -34.72
C GLN A 244 -24.27 -161.80 -34.29
N THR A 245 -23.78 -161.79 -33.05
CA THR A 245 -22.88 -162.82 -32.52
C THR A 245 -23.60 -164.16 -32.33
N ALA A 246 -24.93 -164.17 -32.13
CA ALA A 246 -25.76 -165.38 -32.02
C ALA A 246 -26.24 -165.96 -33.39
N MET A 247 -26.15 -165.20 -34.49
CA MET A 247 -26.49 -165.68 -35.85
C MET A 247 -25.28 -166.30 -36.57
N LYS A 248 -24.07 -166.09 -36.07
CA LYS A 248 -22.81 -166.64 -36.62
C LYS A 248 -22.73 -168.17 -36.47
N ASP A 249 -23.34 -168.73 -35.42
CA ASP A 249 -23.31 -170.18 -35.14
C ASP A 249 -24.33 -170.98 -35.97
N GLN A 250 -25.27 -170.33 -36.67
CA GLN A 250 -26.21 -170.97 -37.61
C GLN A 250 -25.75 -170.94 -39.08
N LEU A 251 -24.75 -170.12 -39.45
CA LEU A 251 -24.24 -170.04 -40.83
C LEU A 251 -23.17 -171.10 -41.16
N GLN A 252 -22.59 -171.75 -40.14
CA GLN A 252 -21.62 -172.84 -40.29
C GLN A 252 -22.26 -174.17 -40.77
N ILE A 253 -23.60 -174.27 -40.73
CA ILE A 253 -24.38 -175.42 -41.22
C ILE A 253 -24.99 -175.14 -42.61
N ARG A 254 -24.83 -173.91 -43.14
CA ARG A 254 -25.08 -173.56 -44.55
C ARG A 254 -23.74 -173.39 -45.31
N TYR A 255 -22.91 -174.42 -45.26
CA TYR A 255 -22.99 -175.50 -46.24
C TYR A 255 -22.38 -175.06 -47.57
N ASN A 256 -21.10 -175.36 -47.72
CA ASN A 256 -20.66 -176.57 -48.43
C ASN A 256 -21.26 -176.81 -49.84
N ASN A 257 -21.95 -175.84 -50.45
CA ASN A 257 -22.62 -175.97 -51.75
C ASN A 257 -22.33 -174.83 -52.74
N LEU A 258 -21.42 -173.90 -52.46
CA LEU A 258 -20.99 -172.87 -53.43
C LEU A 258 -19.47 -172.89 -53.71
N THR A 259 -18.89 -174.08 -53.60
CA THR A 259 -17.49 -174.40 -53.94
C THR A 259 -17.28 -174.60 -55.46
N VAL A 260 -18.10 -174.00 -56.34
CA VAL A 260 -18.01 -174.19 -57.81
C VAL A 260 -17.95 -172.89 -58.63
N GLU A 261 -18.17 -171.70 -58.05
CA GLU A 261 -17.92 -170.41 -58.76
C GLU A 261 -16.56 -169.80 -58.42
N LYS A 262 -15.56 -170.67 -58.21
CA LYS A 262 -14.16 -170.32 -58.02
C LYS A 262 -13.37 -170.24 -59.34
N ASP A 263 -13.92 -170.70 -60.48
CA ASP A 263 -13.12 -170.98 -61.68
C ASP A 263 -13.46 -170.17 -62.95
N GLN A 264 -14.15 -169.02 -62.86
CA GLN A 264 -14.43 -168.21 -64.07
C GLN A 264 -14.34 -166.69 -63.87
N LEU A 265 -13.20 -166.12 -63.45
CA LEU A 265 -12.64 -164.94 -64.14
C LEU A 265 -11.25 -164.49 -63.61
N GLN A 266 -10.39 -165.47 -63.38
CA GLN A 266 -8.92 -165.34 -63.42
C GLN A 266 -8.39 -164.80 -64.78
N THR A 267 -9.27 -164.50 -65.74
CA THR A 267 -8.96 -164.02 -67.10
C THR A 267 -8.92 -162.49 -67.24
N ARG A 268 -9.25 -161.69 -66.20
CA ARG A 268 -9.09 -160.22 -66.25
C ARG A 268 -7.88 -159.67 -65.49
N TYR A 269 -7.06 -160.56 -64.92
CA TYR A 269 -5.82 -160.21 -64.24
C TYR A 269 -4.70 -159.74 -65.21
N ASN A 270 -4.81 -159.91 -66.53
CA ASN A 270 -3.64 -159.74 -67.42
C ASN A 270 -3.88 -158.92 -68.70
N ASN A 271 -4.68 -157.85 -68.68
CA ASN A 271 -4.67 -156.86 -69.78
C ASN A 271 -4.63 -155.40 -69.27
N LEU A 272 -3.39 -154.96 -69.07
CA LEU A 272 -2.87 -153.64 -69.46
C LEU A 272 -3.52 -152.35 -68.91
N THR A 273 -2.80 -151.69 -67.99
CA THR A 273 -1.78 -150.68 -68.37
C THR A 273 -2.15 -149.63 -69.43
N VAL A 274 -3.39 -149.12 -69.50
CA VAL A 274 -3.75 -148.04 -70.46
C VAL A 274 -4.49 -146.82 -69.89
N GLU A 275 -4.92 -146.74 -68.63
CA GLU A 275 -5.50 -145.48 -68.10
C GLU A 275 -4.80 -144.92 -66.87
N LYS A 276 -3.50 -144.78 -67.09
CA LYS A 276 -2.58 -143.81 -66.46
C LYS A 276 -2.72 -142.39 -67.08
N ASP A 277 -3.64 -142.15 -68.03
CA ASP A 277 -3.54 -140.99 -68.94
C ASP A 277 -4.69 -139.96 -68.95
N GLN A 278 -5.72 -139.99 -68.09
CA GLN A 278 -6.79 -138.99 -68.17
C GLN A 278 -7.38 -138.52 -66.82
N LEU A 279 -6.60 -137.83 -65.99
CA LEU A 279 -6.88 -136.42 -65.63
C LEU A 279 -5.87 -135.80 -64.65
N GLN A 280 -4.59 -136.01 -64.98
CA GLN A 280 -3.51 -135.03 -64.89
C GLN A 280 -3.85 -133.66 -65.53
N THR A 281 -5.01 -133.51 -66.20
CA THR A 281 -5.44 -132.31 -66.95
C THR A 281 -6.12 -131.23 -66.11
N ARG A 282 -6.47 -131.44 -64.83
CA ARG A 282 -7.02 -130.35 -63.98
C ARG A 282 -6.03 -129.75 -62.99
N TYR A 283 -4.79 -130.25 -62.97
CA TYR A 283 -3.69 -129.71 -62.16
C TYR A 283 -3.14 -128.36 -62.68
N ASN A 284 -3.30 -127.93 -63.94
CA ASN A 284 -2.31 -126.97 -64.48
C ASN A 284 -2.76 -125.64 -65.14
N ASN A 285 -4.04 -125.31 -65.35
CA ASN A 285 -4.37 -124.23 -66.31
C ASN A 285 -5.11 -122.97 -65.81
N LEU A 286 -5.07 -122.58 -64.53
CA LEU A 286 -5.51 -121.20 -64.16
C LEU A 286 -4.74 -120.55 -62.99
N THR A 287 -3.52 -121.01 -62.76
CA THR A 287 -2.52 -120.40 -61.88
C THR A 287 -1.63 -119.36 -62.60
N VAL A 288 -1.90 -118.94 -63.86
CA VAL A 288 -0.89 -118.15 -64.62
C VAL A 288 -1.39 -116.85 -65.31
N GLU A 289 -2.69 -116.56 -65.44
CA GLU A 289 -3.14 -115.34 -66.16
C GLU A 289 -3.77 -114.20 -65.33
N LYS A 290 -4.12 -114.39 -64.05
CA LYS A 290 -4.65 -113.28 -63.22
C LYS A 290 -3.61 -112.59 -62.32
N ASP A 291 -2.43 -113.18 -62.20
CA ASP A 291 -1.26 -112.57 -61.55
C ASP A 291 -0.71 -111.32 -62.31
N GLN A 292 -1.26 -110.94 -63.47
CA GLN A 292 -0.73 -109.84 -64.28
C GLN A 292 -1.56 -108.53 -64.32
N LEU A 293 -2.82 -108.49 -63.86
CA LEU A 293 -3.64 -107.25 -63.96
C LEU A 293 -4.03 -106.59 -62.62
N GLN A 294 -4.22 -107.33 -61.53
CA GLN A 294 -4.46 -106.70 -60.22
C GLN A 294 -3.16 -106.17 -59.59
N THR A 295 -2.03 -106.77 -59.96
CA THR A 295 -0.68 -106.36 -59.60
C THR A 295 -0.32 -104.96 -60.15
N ARG A 296 -1.03 -104.43 -61.17
CA ARG A 296 -0.90 -103.03 -61.63
C ARG A 296 -1.79 -102.04 -60.87
N TYR A 297 -2.94 -102.48 -60.36
CA TYR A 297 -3.86 -101.63 -59.57
C TYR A 297 -3.33 -101.40 -58.14
N ASN A 298 -2.58 -102.37 -57.61
CA ASN A 298 -1.88 -102.25 -56.33
C ASN A 298 -0.70 -101.26 -56.36
N THR A 299 -0.22 -100.79 -57.52
CA THR A 299 0.97 -99.92 -57.60
C THR A 299 0.64 -98.42 -57.62
N LEU A 300 -0.52 -97.98 -58.11
CA LEU A 300 -0.88 -96.55 -58.15
C LEU A 300 -1.60 -96.04 -56.89
N THR A 301 -2.34 -96.91 -56.19
CA THR A 301 -3.11 -96.52 -55.00
C THR A 301 -2.22 -96.45 -53.74
N ALA A 302 -1.20 -97.32 -53.66
CA ALA A 302 -0.22 -97.33 -52.57
C ALA A 302 0.78 -96.15 -52.63
N MET A 303 0.93 -95.47 -53.79
CA MET A 303 1.75 -94.25 -53.90
C MET A 303 1.02 -92.98 -53.42
N LYS A 304 -0.31 -93.00 -53.33
CA LYS A 304 -1.13 -91.89 -52.81
C LYS A 304 -1.12 -91.85 -51.28
N ASP A 305 -1.19 -93.01 -50.63
CA ASP A 305 -1.26 -93.10 -49.17
C ASP A 305 0.13 -92.95 -48.49
N GLN A 306 1.22 -93.28 -49.20
CA GLN A 306 2.58 -92.95 -48.73
C GLN A 306 2.92 -91.45 -48.84
N LEU A 307 2.24 -90.68 -49.72
CA LEU A 307 2.43 -89.24 -49.82
C LEU A 307 1.73 -88.47 -48.68
N GLN A 308 0.58 -88.98 -48.18
CA GLN A 308 -0.13 -88.42 -47.02
C GLN A 308 0.61 -88.68 -45.71
N ILE A 309 1.26 -89.85 -45.57
CA ILE A 309 2.07 -90.20 -44.39
C ILE A 309 3.39 -89.39 -44.37
N ARG A 310 4.00 -89.09 -45.52
CA ARG A 310 5.17 -88.18 -45.58
C ARG A 310 4.81 -86.71 -45.35
N TYR A 311 3.65 -86.23 -45.81
CA TYR A 311 3.16 -84.87 -45.52
C TYR A 311 2.85 -84.65 -44.02
N ASN A 312 2.24 -85.64 -43.36
CA ASN A 312 1.94 -85.58 -41.93
C ASN A 312 3.20 -85.75 -41.05
N THR A 313 4.23 -86.45 -41.53
CA THR A 313 5.51 -86.59 -40.80
C THR A 313 6.40 -85.34 -40.94
N LEU A 314 6.33 -84.61 -42.06
CA LEU A 314 7.02 -83.32 -42.24
C LEU A 314 6.35 -82.16 -41.47
N THR A 315 5.04 -82.24 -41.19
CA THR A 315 4.32 -81.26 -40.36
C THR A 315 4.71 -81.42 -38.87
N VAL A 316 4.85 -82.67 -38.40
CA VAL A 316 5.30 -82.97 -37.03
C VAL A 316 6.80 -82.64 -36.82
N MET A 317 7.65 -82.76 -37.84
CA MET A 317 9.06 -82.33 -37.73
C MET A 317 9.22 -80.79 -37.78
N LYS A 318 8.30 -80.06 -38.43
CA LYS A 318 8.23 -78.58 -38.38
C LYS A 318 7.78 -78.08 -37.00
N ASP A 319 6.82 -78.75 -36.37
CA ASP A 319 6.36 -78.44 -35.01
C ASP A 319 7.38 -78.85 -33.93
N GLN A 320 8.18 -79.90 -34.17
CA GLN A 320 9.31 -80.27 -33.31
C GLN A 320 10.52 -79.34 -33.46
N LEU A 321 10.73 -78.69 -34.62
CA LEU A 321 11.77 -77.66 -34.80
C LEU A 321 11.35 -76.27 -34.29
N GLN A 322 10.06 -75.91 -34.35
CA GLN A 322 9.53 -74.69 -33.72
C GLN A 322 9.51 -74.82 -32.18
N THR A 323 9.20 -76.00 -31.65
CA THR A 323 9.26 -76.29 -30.20
C THR A 323 10.70 -76.31 -29.69
N ARG A 324 11.67 -76.75 -30.50
CA ARG A 324 13.10 -76.73 -30.13
C ARG A 324 13.74 -75.33 -30.25
N SER A 325 13.26 -74.49 -31.16
CA SER A 325 13.70 -73.08 -31.27
C SER A 325 13.09 -72.18 -30.19
N ASN A 326 11.85 -72.41 -29.78
CA ASN A 326 11.22 -71.71 -28.66
C ASN A 326 11.79 -72.16 -27.30
N ASN A 327 12.20 -73.43 -27.15
CA ASN A 327 12.87 -73.91 -25.94
C ASN A 327 14.31 -73.39 -25.79
N LEU A 328 14.99 -73.02 -26.89
CA LEU A 328 16.33 -72.40 -26.84
C LEU A 328 16.33 -70.92 -26.45
N ASN A 329 15.22 -70.19 -26.65
CA ASN A 329 15.05 -68.84 -26.07
C ASN A 329 14.55 -68.89 -24.62
N VAL A 330 13.78 -69.92 -24.23
CA VAL A 330 13.41 -70.18 -22.84
C VAL A 330 14.63 -70.64 -22.01
N GLU A 331 15.57 -71.40 -22.57
CA GLU A 331 16.84 -71.73 -21.90
C GLU A 331 17.79 -70.53 -21.75
N LYS A 332 17.72 -69.52 -22.63
CA LYS A 332 18.49 -68.27 -22.51
C LYS A 332 17.94 -67.36 -21.39
N ASP A 333 16.62 -67.27 -21.25
CA ASP A 333 15.97 -66.50 -20.17
C ASP A 333 15.98 -67.24 -18.82
N GLN A 334 15.97 -68.59 -18.84
CA GLN A 334 16.22 -69.42 -17.66
C GLN A 334 17.70 -69.39 -17.22
N LEU A 335 18.67 -69.15 -18.11
CA LEU A 335 20.08 -68.93 -17.73
C LEU A 335 20.29 -67.58 -17.03
N GLN A 336 19.60 -66.51 -17.45
CA GLN A 336 19.65 -65.21 -16.77
C GLN A 336 18.95 -65.23 -15.40
N THR A 337 17.84 -65.96 -15.30
CA THR A 337 17.14 -66.20 -14.04
C THR A 337 17.96 -67.11 -13.11
N ARG A 338 18.68 -68.10 -13.64
CA ARG A 338 19.65 -68.91 -12.89
C ARG A 338 20.88 -68.13 -12.46
N TYR A 339 21.42 -67.19 -13.25
CA TYR A 339 22.54 -66.32 -12.86
C TYR A 339 22.18 -65.40 -11.67
N ASN A 340 20.99 -64.82 -11.68
CA ASN A 340 20.50 -63.98 -10.58
C ASN A 340 20.12 -64.82 -9.33
N THR A 341 19.63 -66.04 -9.51
CA THR A 341 19.35 -66.98 -8.41
C THR A 341 20.63 -67.59 -7.82
N LEU A 342 21.68 -67.79 -8.63
CA LEU A 342 23.02 -68.22 -8.17
C LEU A 342 23.75 -67.16 -7.35
N THR A 343 23.43 -65.87 -7.56
CA THR A 343 23.97 -64.78 -6.72
C THR A 343 23.34 -64.79 -5.33
N VAL A 344 22.03 -65.06 -5.23
CA VAL A 344 21.31 -65.21 -3.95
C VAL A 344 21.66 -66.55 -3.25
N ILE A 345 21.92 -67.62 -4.00
CA ILE A 345 22.37 -68.92 -3.45
C ILE A 345 23.83 -68.86 -2.97
N LYS A 346 24.71 -68.04 -3.58
CA LYS A 346 26.07 -67.77 -3.10
C LYS A 346 26.05 -67.10 -1.72
N ASP A 347 25.15 -66.13 -1.51
CA ASP A 347 25.01 -65.43 -0.22
C ASP A 347 24.34 -66.32 0.84
N GLN A 348 23.39 -67.18 0.45
CA GLN A 348 22.79 -68.18 1.36
C GLN A 348 23.75 -69.33 1.71
N LEU A 349 24.70 -69.70 0.82
CA LEU A 349 25.77 -70.67 1.11
C LEU A 349 26.83 -70.11 2.06
N GLN A 350 27.11 -68.80 2.04
CA GLN A 350 27.98 -68.13 3.01
C GLN A 350 27.36 -68.12 4.42
N THR A 351 26.05 -67.92 4.53
CA THR A 351 25.33 -68.03 5.81
C THR A 351 25.22 -69.47 6.32
N ARG A 352 25.06 -70.46 5.43
CA ARG A 352 25.09 -71.90 5.79
C ARG A 352 26.48 -72.39 6.20
N TYR A 353 27.56 -71.90 5.58
CA TYR A 353 28.95 -72.21 5.96
C TYR A 353 29.30 -71.71 7.38
N ASN A 354 28.79 -70.55 7.76
CA ASN A 354 29.00 -70.00 9.11
C ASN A 354 28.19 -70.75 10.19
N ASN A 355 27.00 -71.28 9.88
CA ASN A 355 26.21 -72.09 10.81
C ASN A 355 26.72 -73.55 10.93
N LEU A 356 27.32 -74.11 9.88
CA LEU A 356 27.96 -75.45 9.92
C LEU A 356 29.29 -75.49 10.71
N THR A 357 29.88 -74.33 11.03
CA THR A 357 31.04 -74.24 11.94
C THR A 357 30.61 -74.38 13.41
N VAL A 358 29.35 -74.03 13.73
CA VAL A 358 28.78 -74.15 15.10
C VAL A 358 28.20 -75.55 15.38
N GLU A 359 27.67 -76.25 14.38
CA GLU A 359 27.22 -77.66 14.54
C GLU A 359 28.38 -78.66 14.60
N LYS A 360 29.57 -78.32 14.09
CA LYS A 360 30.78 -79.16 14.20
C LYS A 360 31.31 -79.23 15.64
N ASP A 361 31.21 -78.14 16.40
CA ASP A 361 31.65 -78.09 17.81
C ASP A 361 30.69 -78.84 18.76
N GLN A 362 29.41 -78.98 18.40
CA GLN A 362 28.43 -79.77 19.17
C GLN A 362 28.50 -81.28 18.87
N LEU A 363 29.01 -81.71 17.71
CA LEU A 363 29.21 -83.13 17.39
C LEU A 363 30.46 -83.74 18.05
N GLN A 364 31.49 -82.93 18.36
CA GLN A 364 32.69 -83.38 19.09
C GLN A 364 32.38 -83.73 20.56
N THR A 365 31.38 -83.09 21.19
CA THR A 365 30.96 -83.38 22.57
C THR A 365 30.13 -84.67 22.67
N ARG A 366 29.33 -85.03 21.64
CA ARG A 366 28.53 -86.27 21.62
C ARG A 366 29.35 -87.53 21.26
N TYR A 367 30.44 -87.41 20.51
CA TYR A 367 31.34 -88.53 20.20
C TYR A 367 32.08 -89.06 21.45
N ASN A 368 32.39 -88.20 22.43
CA ASN A 368 33.08 -88.61 23.67
C ASN A 368 32.18 -89.34 24.69
N ILE A 369 30.85 -89.28 24.55
CA ILE A 369 29.88 -89.94 25.46
C ILE A 369 29.57 -91.38 25.01
N LEU A 370 29.60 -91.67 23.70
CA LEU A 370 29.32 -92.99 23.12
C LEU A 370 30.49 -93.98 23.20
N THR A 371 31.70 -93.52 23.51
CA THR A 371 32.88 -94.38 23.70
C THR A 371 32.85 -95.14 25.03
N GLY A 372 32.09 -94.66 26.03
CA GLY A 372 32.00 -95.26 27.38
C GLY A 372 30.93 -96.35 27.58
N GLU A 373 29.94 -96.47 26.69
CA GLU A 373 28.90 -97.52 26.80
C GLU A 373 29.26 -98.82 26.07
N ARG A 374 30.14 -98.75 25.06
CA ARG A 374 30.69 -99.91 24.34
C ARG A 374 31.58 -100.79 25.23
N ASP A 375 32.31 -100.20 26.16
CA ASP A 375 33.23 -100.92 27.07
C ASP A 375 32.49 -101.71 28.17
N ARG A 376 31.17 -101.48 28.36
CA ARG A 376 30.31 -102.23 29.31
C ARG A 376 29.63 -103.47 28.71
N LEU A 377 29.58 -103.61 27.38
CA LEU A 377 28.98 -104.80 26.72
C LEU A 377 29.98 -105.93 26.42
N GLN A 378 31.29 -105.64 26.39
CA GLN A 378 32.34 -106.64 26.15
C GLN A 378 32.54 -107.60 27.34
N THR A 379 32.23 -107.17 28.56
CA THR A 379 32.36 -107.99 29.79
C THR A 379 31.26 -109.06 29.94
N ARG A 380 30.14 -108.94 29.21
CA ARG A 380 28.98 -109.85 29.32
C ARG A 380 29.01 -111.04 28.35
N TYR A 381 29.87 -110.99 27.33
CA TYR A 381 29.98 -111.98 26.26
C TYR A 381 30.87 -113.19 26.63
N ASN A 382 31.83 -113.01 27.53
CA ASN A 382 32.85 -114.03 27.83
C ASN A 382 32.42 -115.13 28.83
N ASN A 383 31.22 -115.07 29.41
CA ASN A 383 30.76 -116.01 30.44
C ASN A 383 29.82 -117.13 29.95
N LEU A 384 29.48 -117.18 28.65
CA LEU A 384 28.50 -118.16 28.09
C LEU A 384 29.12 -119.27 27.21
N THR A 385 30.44 -119.28 27.03
CA THR A 385 31.15 -120.20 26.12
C THR A 385 31.57 -121.52 26.78
N VAL A 386 31.38 -121.68 28.09
CA VAL A 386 31.90 -122.85 28.85
C VAL A 386 30.83 -123.93 29.10
N GLU A 387 29.57 -123.70 28.74
CA GLU A 387 28.47 -124.49 29.32
C GLU A 387 27.76 -125.51 28.42
N LYS A 388 28.18 -125.77 27.16
CA LYS A 388 27.47 -126.84 26.41
C LYS A 388 28.17 -127.57 25.29
N ASP A 389 29.45 -127.86 25.50
CA ASP A 389 30.12 -129.03 24.91
C ASP A 389 29.62 -130.38 25.48
N GLN A 390 28.49 -130.41 26.20
CA GLN A 390 28.04 -131.61 26.92
C GLN A 390 26.89 -132.41 26.34
N LEU A 391 26.21 -132.02 25.24
CA LEU A 391 25.03 -132.79 24.80
C LEU A 391 24.92 -133.05 23.29
N GLN A 392 26.06 -133.05 22.60
CA GLN A 392 26.29 -133.67 21.28
C GLN A 392 25.97 -135.19 21.27
N THR A 393 25.81 -135.83 22.44
CA THR A 393 25.61 -137.28 22.56
C THR A 393 24.14 -137.72 22.73
N ARG A 394 23.18 -136.81 22.98
CA ARG A 394 21.74 -137.17 23.04
C ARG A 394 20.95 -136.92 21.75
N TYR A 395 21.62 -136.37 20.76
CA TYR A 395 21.11 -136.10 19.40
C TYR A 395 20.60 -137.36 18.65
N ASN A 396 20.88 -138.58 19.10
CA ASN A 396 20.58 -139.79 18.33
C ASN A 396 19.47 -140.72 18.88
N ILE A 397 18.74 -140.39 19.96
CA ILE A 397 17.81 -141.37 20.59
C ILE A 397 16.32 -140.97 20.68
N LEU A 398 15.89 -139.71 20.56
CA LEU A 398 14.47 -139.33 20.77
C LEU A 398 13.78 -138.67 19.55
N THR A 399 14.16 -139.15 18.36
CA THR A 399 13.53 -138.90 17.05
C THR A 399 12.09 -139.47 16.92
N GLY A 400 11.51 -140.00 17.99
CA GLY A 400 10.19 -140.67 18.01
C GLY A 400 9.03 -139.84 18.57
N GLU A 401 9.28 -138.78 19.34
CA GLU A 401 8.21 -137.91 19.87
C GLU A 401 7.91 -136.70 18.94
N ARG A 402 8.52 -136.75 17.74
CA ARG A 402 8.21 -136.13 16.43
C ARG A 402 6.79 -135.53 16.29
N ASP A 403 5.81 -136.40 16.45
CA ASP A 403 4.50 -136.32 15.78
C ASP A 403 3.50 -135.22 16.24
N LEU A 404 3.30 -135.06 17.56
CA LEU A 404 2.01 -134.56 18.09
C LEU A 404 2.00 -133.10 18.59
N LEU A 405 3.17 -132.51 18.87
CA LEU A 405 3.28 -131.15 19.43
C LEU A 405 3.33 -130.05 18.33
N GLN A 406 3.63 -130.42 17.08
CA GLN A 406 3.81 -129.51 15.95
C GLN A 406 2.50 -128.81 15.52
N THR A 407 1.35 -129.48 15.65
CA THR A 407 0.06 -128.95 15.18
C THR A 407 -0.47 -127.82 16.09
N ARG A 408 -0.18 -127.86 17.39
CA ARG A 408 -0.65 -126.84 18.36
C ARG A 408 0.19 -125.56 18.33
N TYR A 409 1.47 -125.67 17.98
CA TYR A 409 2.40 -124.55 17.85
C TYR A 409 2.11 -123.65 16.64
N ASN A 410 1.65 -124.24 15.53
CA ASN A 410 1.40 -123.50 14.28
C ASN A 410 0.20 -122.53 14.36
N ASN A 411 -0.84 -122.81 15.17
CA ASN A 411 -2.01 -121.94 15.29
C ASN A 411 -1.78 -120.70 16.17
N LEU A 412 -1.05 -120.84 17.29
CA LEU A 412 -0.73 -119.71 18.19
C LEU A 412 0.28 -118.73 17.56
N THR A 413 1.09 -119.20 16.61
CA THR A 413 2.04 -118.38 15.85
C THR A 413 1.30 -117.41 14.90
N ILE A 414 0.21 -117.85 14.27
CA ILE A 414 -0.61 -117.04 13.37
C ILE A 414 -1.36 -115.93 14.14
N GLU A 415 -1.93 -116.23 15.31
CA GLU A 415 -2.61 -115.22 16.14
C GLU A 415 -1.65 -114.15 16.67
N ARG A 416 -0.44 -114.53 17.10
CA ARG A 416 0.60 -113.58 17.53
C ARG A 416 1.00 -112.63 16.40
N ASP A 417 1.19 -113.14 15.19
CA ASP A 417 1.62 -112.34 14.04
C ASP A 417 0.50 -111.40 13.55
N GLN A 418 -0.78 -111.80 13.69
CA GLN A 418 -1.94 -110.93 13.45
C GLN A 418 -2.06 -109.80 14.50
N ILE A 419 -1.79 -110.08 15.77
CA ILE A 419 -1.79 -109.07 16.84
C ILE A 419 -0.61 -108.10 16.67
N GLN A 420 0.58 -108.58 16.31
CA GLN A 420 1.74 -107.72 16.02
C GLN A 420 1.48 -106.78 14.84
N THR A 421 0.79 -107.28 13.80
CA THR A 421 0.40 -106.45 12.65
C THR A 421 -0.60 -105.36 13.06
N ARG A 422 -1.59 -105.68 13.91
CA ARG A 422 -2.53 -104.68 14.45
C ARG A 422 -1.86 -103.65 15.35
N TYR A 423 -0.91 -104.06 16.19
CA TYR A 423 -0.14 -103.15 17.04
C TYR A 423 0.74 -102.20 16.23
N ASN A 424 1.42 -102.70 15.20
CA ASN A 424 2.22 -101.87 14.28
C ASN A 424 1.32 -100.86 13.54
N ASN A 425 0.14 -101.28 13.08
CA ASN A 425 -0.81 -100.37 12.43
C ASN A 425 -1.34 -99.28 13.38
N LEU A 426 -1.67 -99.63 14.63
CA LEU A 426 -2.09 -98.66 15.64
C LEU A 426 -0.95 -97.70 16.03
N THR A 427 0.30 -98.17 16.02
CA THR A 427 1.47 -97.30 16.25
C THR A 427 1.62 -96.29 15.11
N VAL A 428 1.47 -96.72 13.85
CA VAL A 428 1.48 -95.83 12.69
C VAL A 428 0.30 -94.84 12.72
N GLU A 429 -0.90 -95.27 13.10
CA GLU A 429 -2.05 -94.36 13.28
C GLU A 429 -1.82 -93.34 14.41
N ASN A 430 -1.20 -93.77 15.51
CA ASN A 430 -0.87 -92.88 16.62
C ASN A 430 0.21 -91.85 16.22
N ASP A 431 1.24 -92.27 15.47
CA ASP A 431 2.25 -91.36 14.92
C ASP A 431 1.62 -90.36 13.91
N GLN A 432 0.67 -90.82 13.10
CA GLN A 432 -0.11 -89.94 12.21
C GLN A 432 -0.97 -88.94 12.99
N LEU A 433 -1.60 -89.36 14.09
CA LEU A 433 -2.36 -88.48 14.98
C LEU A 433 -1.45 -87.47 15.70
N GLN A 434 -0.27 -87.90 16.17
CA GLN A 434 0.73 -87.05 16.79
C GLN A 434 1.25 -85.99 15.79
N THR A 435 1.42 -86.38 14.53
CA THR A 435 1.78 -85.47 13.44
C THR A 435 0.66 -84.46 13.19
N LYS A 436 -0.60 -84.92 13.07
CA LYS A 436 -1.78 -84.04 12.91
C LYS A 436 -1.93 -83.07 14.08
N TYR A 437 -1.69 -83.51 15.32
CA TYR A 437 -1.74 -82.68 16.52
C TYR A 437 -0.64 -81.61 16.52
N SER A 438 0.58 -81.97 16.12
CA SER A 438 1.69 -81.02 15.96
C SER A 438 1.37 -79.97 14.89
N THR A 439 0.84 -80.39 13.74
CA THR A 439 0.39 -79.46 12.68
C THR A 439 -0.73 -78.55 13.16
N LEU A 440 -1.67 -79.06 13.97
CA LEU A 440 -2.77 -78.25 14.51
C LEU A 440 -2.26 -77.18 15.50
N ASN A 441 -1.27 -77.51 16.33
CA ASN A 441 -0.61 -76.53 17.20
C ASN A 441 0.15 -75.48 16.41
N GLU A 442 0.86 -75.88 15.36
CA GLU A 442 1.55 -74.94 14.48
C GLU A 442 0.54 -74.00 13.77
N LEU A 443 -0.61 -74.52 13.35
CA LEU A 443 -1.70 -73.72 12.77
C LEU A 443 -2.32 -72.75 13.81
N LYS A 444 -2.45 -73.19 15.06
CA LYS A 444 -2.92 -72.36 16.19
C LYS A 444 -1.95 -71.21 16.47
N ASP A 445 -0.65 -71.48 16.47
CA ASP A 445 0.38 -70.47 16.67
C ASP A 445 0.39 -69.46 15.51
N GLN A 446 0.26 -69.93 14.26
CA GLN A 446 0.11 -69.06 13.09
C GLN A 446 -1.15 -68.18 13.18
N LEU A 447 -2.29 -68.72 13.63
CA LEU A 447 -3.52 -67.96 13.87
C LEU A 447 -3.33 -66.92 14.98
N GLN A 448 -2.62 -67.26 16.06
CA GLN A 448 -2.31 -66.33 17.14
C GLN A 448 -1.41 -65.19 16.67
N THR A 449 -0.37 -65.48 15.88
CA THR A 449 0.47 -64.45 15.25
C THR A 449 -0.37 -63.54 14.37
N ARG A 450 -1.24 -64.10 13.53
CA ARG A 450 -2.12 -63.32 12.64
C ARG A 450 -3.13 -62.46 13.41
N HIS A 451 -3.65 -62.95 14.53
CA HIS A 451 -4.51 -62.17 15.42
C HIS A 451 -3.76 -60.99 16.06
N ASN A 452 -2.53 -61.22 16.53
CA ASN A 452 -1.69 -60.17 17.09
C ASN A 452 -1.34 -59.11 16.03
N THR A 453 -1.04 -59.52 14.79
CA THR A 453 -0.81 -58.60 13.67
C THR A 453 -2.06 -57.76 13.37
N MET A 454 -3.24 -58.37 13.29
CA MET A 454 -4.50 -57.62 13.08
C MET A 454 -4.79 -56.63 14.21
N ASN A 455 -4.49 -56.98 15.47
CA ASN A 455 -4.65 -56.05 16.59
C ASN A 455 -3.68 -54.87 16.50
N LEU A 456 -2.45 -55.11 16.06
CA LEU A 456 -1.47 -54.04 15.82
C LEU A 456 -1.93 -53.12 14.69
N GLU A 457 -2.39 -53.68 13.57
CA GLU A 457 -2.96 -52.92 12.46
C GLU A 457 -4.18 -52.11 12.89
N ARG A 458 -5.07 -52.68 13.72
CA ARG A 458 -6.22 -51.97 14.29
C ARG A 458 -5.79 -50.78 15.16
N SER A 459 -4.79 -50.97 16.03
CA SER A 459 -4.25 -49.88 16.85
C SER A 459 -3.60 -48.79 16.00
N GLN A 460 -2.87 -49.16 14.95
CA GLN A 460 -2.31 -48.19 14.01
C GLN A 460 -3.40 -47.41 13.26
N LEU A 461 -4.48 -48.09 12.85
CA LEU A 461 -5.64 -47.43 12.24
C LEU A 461 -6.31 -46.46 13.21
N GLN A 462 -6.45 -46.84 14.48
CA GLN A 462 -7.03 -45.99 15.52
C GLN A 462 -6.19 -44.72 15.72
N THR A 463 -4.87 -44.84 15.85
CA THR A 463 -3.99 -43.68 15.93
C THR A 463 -4.14 -42.77 14.72
N ARG A 464 -4.25 -43.35 13.52
CA ARG A 464 -4.43 -42.60 12.28
C ARG A 464 -5.78 -41.88 12.22
N TYR A 465 -6.83 -42.51 12.73
CA TYR A 465 -8.15 -41.90 12.89
C TYR A 465 -8.10 -40.72 13.87
N ASP A 466 -7.46 -40.90 15.03
CA ASP A 466 -7.35 -39.84 16.03
C ASP A 466 -6.58 -38.61 15.49
N THR A 467 -5.50 -38.85 14.73
CA THR A 467 -4.77 -37.79 14.02
C THR A 467 -5.67 -37.05 13.04
N LEU A 468 -6.45 -37.76 12.22
CA LEU A 468 -7.38 -37.15 11.25
C LEU A 468 -8.47 -36.33 11.94
N VAL A 469 -8.96 -36.77 13.10
CA VAL A 469 -9.91 -35.99 13.92
C VAL A 469 -9.27 -34.70 14.42
N LEU A 470 -8.01 -34.76 14.83
CA LEU A 470 -7.25 -33.61 15.31
C LEU A 470 -6.99 -32.60 14.18
N GLU A 471 -6.58 -33.08 13.01
CA GLU A 471 -6.43 -32.28 11.79
C GLU A 471 -7.74 -31.63 11.37
N ARG A 472 -8.86 -32.37 11.38
CA ARG A 472 -10.19 -31.82 11.10
C ARG A 472 -10.56 -30.70 12.06
N ASN A 473 -10.31 -30.88 13.35
CA ASN A 473 -10.61 -29.85 14.36
C ASN A 473 -9.72 -28.61 14.17
N GLN A 474 -8.44 -28.78 13.83
CA GLN A 474 -7.55 -27.66 13.48
C GLN A 474 -8.04 -26.92 12.22
N LEU A 475 -8.51 -27.66 11.22
CA LEU A 475 -9.07 -27.09 10.00
C LEU A 475 -10.35 -26.30 10.30
N GLN A 476 -11.21 -26.81 11.19
CA GLN A 476 -12.42 -26.13 11.64
C GLN A 476 -12.09 -24.81 12.37
N THR A 477 -11.07 -24.82 13.24
CA THR A 477 -10.61 -23.59 13.89
C THR A 477 -10.10 -22.57 12.88
N ARG A 478 -9.28 -23.01 11.91
CA ARG A 478 -8.81 -22.13 10.82
C ARG A 478 -9.96 -21.57 10.00
N TYR A 479 -10.96 -22.39 9.69
CA TYR A 479 -12.16 -21.95 8.98
C TYR A 479 -12.90 -20.85 9.78
N ASN A 480 -13.11 -21.06 11.08
CA ASN A 480 -13.77 -20.07 11.93
C ASN A 480 -12.99 -18.75 12.00
N THR A 481 -11.65 -18.82 12.07
CA THR A 481 -10.79 -17.63 12.01
C THR A 481 -10.94 -16.90 10.68
N LEU A 482 -10.92 -17.61 9.55
CA LEU A 482 -11.11 -17.01 8.23
C LEU A 482 -12.49 -16.35 8.08
N VAL A 483 -13.54 -16.94 8.68
CA VAL A 483 -14.88 -16.34 8.72
C VAL A 483 -14.87 -15.02 9.51
N LEU A 484 -14.18 -14.98 10.65
CA LEU A 484 -14.02 -13.75 11.44
C LEU A 484 -13.24 -12.67 10.68
N GLU A 485 -12.12 -13.04 10.05
CA GLU A 485 -11.32 -12.13 9.22
C GLU A 485 -12.13 -11.57 8.04
N ARG A 486 -12.90 -12.43 7.36
CA ARG A 486 -13.82 -12.00 6.29
C ARG A 486 -14.84 -10.99 6.80
N ASN A 487 -15.44 -11.24 7.96
CA ASN A 487 -16.43 -10.33 8.53
C ASN A 487 -15.80 -8.99 8.93
N GLN A 488 -14.58 -8.99 9.48
CA GLN A 488 -13.82 -7.77 9.77
C GLN A 488 -13.48 -6.99 8.50
N LEU A 489 -13.10 -7.70 7.43
CA LEU A 489 -12.83 -7.10 6.13
C LEU A 489 -14.10 -6.47 5.53
N GLN A 490 -15.25 -7.13 5.69
CA GLN A 490 -16.55 -6.57 5.29
C GLN A 490 -16.86 -5.27 6.04
N THR A 491 -16.69 -5.24 7.36
CA THR A 491 -16.90 -4.01 8.15
C THR A 491 -15.97 -2.89 7.71
N ARG A 492 -14.70 -3.19 7.40
CA ARG A 492 -13.76 -2.22 6.84
C ARG A 492 -14.22 -1.70 5.47
N TYR A 493 -14.69 -2.59 4.61
CA TYR A 493 -15.23 -2.23 3.31
C TYR A 493 -16.43 -1.28 3.43
N ASP A 494 -17.38 -1.60 4.32
CA ASP A 494 -18.57 -0.78 4.56
C ASP A 494 -18.19 0.61 5.10
N THR A 495 -17.18 0.68 5.98
CA THR A 495 -16.63 1.93 6.50
C THR A 495 -16.02 2.78 5.38
N LEU A 496 -15.17 2.18 4.55
CA LEU A 496 -14.58 2.83 3.37
C LEU A 496 -15.63 3.32 2.38
N ALA A 497 -16.72 2.55 2.19
CA ALA A 497 -17.84 2.97 1.35
C ALA A 497 -18.55 4.21 1.92
N LEU A 498 -18.72 4.28 3.24
CA LEU A 498 -19.28 5.44 3.93
C LEU A 498 -18.38 6.67 3.80
N GLU A 499 -17.08 6.51 4.04
CA GLU A 499 -16.07 7.57 3.89
C GLU A 499 -16.05 8.12 2.45
N ARG A 500 -16.10 7.24 1.45
CA ARG A 500 -16.20 7.62 0.04
C ARG A 500 -17.45 8.47 -0.22
N ASN A 501 -18.60 8.08 0.32
CA ASN A 501 -19.85 8.83 0.14
C ASN A 501 -19.80 10.21 0.84
N GLN A 502 -19.18 10.29 2.02
CA GLN A 502 -18.94 11.55 2.72
C GLN A 502 -18.00 12.46 1.93
N LEU A 503 -16.92 11.90 1.36
CA LEU A 503 -15.99 12.64 0.52
C LEU A 503 -16.67 13.15 -0.75
N GLN A 504 -17.52 12.34 -1.39
CA GLN A 504 -18.32 12.76 -2.54
C GLN A 504 -19.25 13.92 -2.18
N THR A 505 -19.87 13.88 -1.00
CA THR A 505 -20.73 14.96 -0.51
C THR A 505 -19.92 16.25 -0.32
N ARG A 506 -18.75 16.17 0.33
CA ARG A 506 -17.84 17.30 0.49
C ARG A 506 -17.38 17.88 -0.86
N TYR A 507 -17.07 17.01 -1.82
CA TYR A 507 -16.70 17.42 -3.18
C TYR A 507 -17.83 18.20 -3.84
N ASN A 508 -19.07 17.71 -3.76
CA ASN A 508 -20.23 18.40 -4.33
C ASN A 508 -20.45 19.78 -3.68
N THR A 509 -20.26 19.89 -2.36
CA THR A 509 -20.31 21.18 -1.65
C THR A 509 -19.24 22.14 -2.15
N LEU A 510 -17.99 21.69 -2.27
CA LEU A 510 -16.89 22.52 -2.78
C LEU A 510 -17.15 23.00 -4.22
N VAL A 511 -17.76 22.17 -5.07
CA VAL A 511 -18.17 22.56 -6.42
C VAL A 511 -19.22 23.68 -6.38
N LEU A 512 -20.20 23.58 -5.47
CA LEU A 512 -21.20 24.63 -5.28
C LEU A 512 -20.57 25.94 -4.80
N GLU A 513 -19.69 25.88 -3.79
CA GLU A 513 -18.96 27.05 -3.27
C GLU A 513 -18.10 27.70 -4.37
N ARG A 514 -17.40 26.90 -5.18
CA ARG A 514 -16.63 27.40 -6.33
C ARG A 514 -17.53 28.13 -7.32
N ASN A 515 -18.70 27.59 -7.64
CA ASN A 515 -19.63 28.22 -8.59
C ASN A 515 -20.21 29.53 -8.02
N GLN A 516 -20.48 29.58 -6.70
CA GLN A 516 -20.88 30.81 -6.02
C GLN A 516 -19.76 31.86 -6.04
N LEU A 517 -18.51 31.44 -5.81
CA LEU A 517 -17.36 32.32 -5.88
C LEU A 517 -17.15 32.86 -7.30
N GLN A 518 -17.33 32.03 -8.32
CA GLN A 518 -17.30 32.45 -9.72
C GLN A 518 -18.36 33.51 -10.01
N THR A 519 -19.59 33.30 -9.54
CA THR A 519 -20.68 34.28 -9.71
C THR A 519 -20.35 35.62 -9.03
N ARG A 520 -19.76 35.58 -7.83
CA ARG A 520 -19.27 36.79 -7.13
C ARG A 520 -18.15 37.47 -7.90
N TYR A 521 -17.21 36.71 -8.44
CA TYR A 521 -16.13 37.24 -9.27
C TYR A 521 -16.68 37.95 -10.52
N ASP A 522 -17.61 37.32 -11.24
CA ASP A 522 -18.22 37.90 -12.44
C ASP A 522 -18.98 39.21 -12.10
N THR A 523 -19.65 39.25 -10.95
CA THR A 523 -20.30 40.45 -10.43
C THR A 523 -19.30 41.57 -10.16
N LEU A 524 -18.19 41.27 -9.47
CA LEU A 524 -17.14 42.25 -9.19
C LEU A 524 -16.49 42.77 -10.49
N VAL A 525 -16.33 41.92 -11.50
CA VAL A 525 -15.85 42.34 -12.82
C VAL A 525 -16.81 43.33 -13.47
N LEU A 526 -18.12 43.09 -13.40
CA LEU A 526 -19.14 44.01 -13.89
C LEU A 526 -19.09 45.34 -13.13
N GLU A 527 -19.04 45.32 -11.80
CA GLU A 527 -18.93 46.53 -10.97
C GLU A 527 -17.67 47.33 -11.29
N ARG A 528 -16.53 46.65 -11.45
CA ARG A 528 -15.26 47.29 -11.85
C ARG A 528 -15.41 47.99 -13.21
N ASN A 529 -16.04 47.34 -14.19
CA ASN A 529 -16.24 47.93 -15.52
C ASN A 529 -17.19 49.13 -15.47
N GLN A 530 -18.23 49.07 -14.62
CA GLN A 530 -19.12 50.21 -14.37
C GLN A 530 -18.37 51.37 -13.71
N LEU A 531 -17.53 51.08 -12.71
CA LEU A 531 -16.71 52.09 -12.05
C LEU A 531 -15.71 52.73 -13.01
N GLN A 532 -15.08 51.93 -13.88
CA GLN A 532 -14.21 52.44 -14.94
C GLN A 532 -14.95 53.38 -15.88
N THR A 533 -16.19 53.05 -16.25
CA THR A 533 -17.03 53.91 -17.09
C THR A 533 -17.33 55.24 -16.38
N ARG A 534 -17.72 55.18 -15.09
CA ARG A 534 -17.95 56.39 -14.27
C ARG A 534 -16.69 57.24 -14.15
N TYR A 535 -15.54 56.61 -13.94
CA TYR A 535 -14.25 57.30 -13.88
C TYR A 535 -13.94 58.01 -15.20
N ASN A 536 -14.10 57.34 -16.33
CA ASN A 536 -13.89 57.95 -17.65
C ASN A 536 -14.81 59.17 -17.88
N ASN A 537 -16.08 59.07 -17.46
CA ASN A 537 -17.01 60.20 -17.54
C ASN A 537 -16.59 61.37 -16.66
N LEU A 538 -16.16 61.11 -15.41
CA LEU A 538 -15.65 62.15 -14.52
C LEU A 538 -14.39 62.83 -15.08
N VAL A 539 -13.52 62.08 -15.75
CA VAL A 539 -12.35 62.64 -16.43
C VAL A 539 -12.78 63.57 -17.57
N LEU A 540 -13.81 63.20 -18.35
CA LEU A 540 -14.37 64.06 -19.38
C LEU A 540 -14.97 65.35 -18.79
N GLU A 541 -15.78 65.23 -17.74
CA GLU A 541 -16.36 66.38 -17.04
C GLU A 541 -15.29 67.31 -16.48
N ARG A 542 -14.26 66.75 -15.83
CA ARG A 542 -13.11 67.52 -15.33
C ARG A 542 -12.42 68.27 -16.45
N ASN A 543 -12.19 67.64 -17.60
CA ASN A 543 -11.55 68.28 -18.75
C ASN A 543 -12.44 69.42 -19.30
N GLN A 544 -13.75 69.22 -19.38
CA GLN A 544 -14.69 70.28 -19.77
C GLN A 544 -14.68 71.46 -18.79
N LEU A 545 -14.66 71.16 -17.48
CA LEU A 545 -14.52 72.17 -16.42
C LEU A 545 -13.21 72.94 -16.55
N GLN A 546 -12.10 72.25 -16.85
CA GLN A 546 -10.81 72.87 -17.07
C GLN A 546 -10.86 73.84 -18.26
N THR A 547 -11.45 73.43 -19.39
CA THR A 547 -11.62 74.32 -20.56
C THR A 547 -12.49 75.54 -20.23
N ARG A 548 -13.57 75.37 -19.46
CA ARG A 548 -14.40 76.49 -19.02
C ARG A 548 -13.64 77.42 -18.07
N TYR A 549 -12.85 76.87 -17.16
CA TYR A 549 -11.98 77.64 -16.29
C TYR A 549 -10.97 78.46 -17.10
N ASP A 550 -10.25 77.84 -18.03
CA ASP A 550 -9.25 78.52 -18.87
C ASP A 550 -9.90 79.66 -19.68
N THR A 551 -11.13 79.44 -20.19
CA THR A 551 -11.92 80.46 -20.87
C THR A 551 -12.25 81.63 -19.94
N LEU A 552 -12.75 81.36 -18.74
CA LEU A 552 -13.04 82.40 -17.74
C LEU A 552 -11.78 83.16 -17.32
N VAL A 553 -10.63 82.50 -17.25
CA VAL A 553 -9.34 83.16 -16.98
C VAL A 553 -9.01 84.14 -18.10
N LEU A 554 -9.18 83.75 -19.38
CA LEU A 554 -8.97 84.63 -20.52
C LEU A 554 -9.93 85.82 -20.50
N GLU A 555 -11.22 85.59 -20.27
CA GLU A 555 -12.24 86.66 -20.15
C GLU A 555 -11.92 87.64 -19.02
N ARG A 556 -11.55 87.14 -17.85
CA ARG A 556 -11.14 87.96 -16.70
C ARG A 556 -9.90 88.78 -17.01
N ASN A 557 -8.91 88.22 -17.71
CA ASN A 557 -7.73 88.98 -18.13
C ASN A 557 -8.10 90.08 -19.14
N GLN A 558 -8.98 89.79 -20.10
CA GLN A 558 -9.48 90.80 -21.05
C GLN A 558 -10.26 91.92 -20.35
N LEU A 559 -11.12 91.57 -19.39
CA LEU A 559 -11.84 92.53 -18.56
C LEU A 559 -10.88 93.40 -17.75
N GLN A 560 -9.83 92.81 -17.16
CA GLN A 560 -8.81 93.56 -16.43
C GLN A 560 -8.09 94.57 -17.32
N THR A 561 -7.71 94.17 -18.54
CA THR A 561 -7.11 95.09 -19.51
C THR A 561 -8.07 96.23 -19.87
N ARG A 562 -9.35 95.92 -20.14
CA ARG A 562 -10.37 96.94 -20.43
C ARG A 562 -10.56 97.90 -19.26
N TYR A 563 -10.60 97.39 -18.03
CA TYR A 563 -10.71 98.20 -16.82
C TYR A 563 -9.53 99.16 -16.67
N ASN A 564 -8.30 98.67 -16.84
CA ASN A 564 -7.11 99.52 -16.75
C ASN A 564 -7.14 100.62 -17.82
N ASN A 565 -7.46 100.27 -19.08
CA ASN A 565 -7.59 101.26 -20.16
C ASN A 565 -8.68 102.30 -19.88
N LEU A 566 -9.83 101.86 -19.35
CA LEU A 566 -10.93 102.76 -18.99
C LEU A 566 -10.54 103.70 -17.85
N LYS A 567 -9.81 103.19 -16.85
CA LYS A 567 -9.28 103.96 -15.73
C LYS A 567 -8.32 105.04 -16.22
N ASP A 568 -7.38 104.70 -17.10
CA ASP A 568 -6.42 105.64 -17.67
C ASP A 568 -7.11 106.69 -18.56
N MET A 569 -8.07 106.28 -19.38
CA MET A 569 -8.87 107.20 -20.19
C MET A 569 -9.68 108.17 -19.31
N THR A 570 -10.23 107.70 -18.19
CA THR A 570 -10.96 108.55 -17.23
C THR A 570 -10.02 109.57 -16.58
N LYS A 571 -8.80 109.15 -16.20
CA LYS A 571 -7.76 110.05 -15.68
C LYS A 571 -7.41 111.14 -16.71
N MET A 572 -7.23 110.76 -17.98
CA MET A 572 -6.96 111.70 -19.07
C MET A 572 -8.12 112.67 -19.33
N LEU A 573 -9.37 112.21 -19.27
CA LEU A 573 -10.54 113.08 -19.41
C LEU A 573 -10.59 114.14 -18.28
N GLY A 574 -10.26 113.75 -17.05
CA GLY A 574 -10.16 114.70 -15.93
C GLY A 574 -9.10 115.77 -16.15
N ILE A 575 -7.92 115.40 -16.66
CA ILE A 575 -6.84 116.34 -16.98
C ILE A 575 -7.25 117.29 -18.12
N LEU A 576 -7.88 116.77 -19.18
CA LEU A 576 -8.38 117.60 -20.29
C LEU A 576 -9.40 118.65 -19.81
N GLU A 577 -10.24 118.30 -18.84
CA GLU A 577 -11.21 119.24 -18.28
C GLU A 577 -10.54 120.34 -17.44
N LEU A 578 -9.50 120.02 -16.68
CA LEU A 578 -8.68 121.02 -15.98
C LEU A 578 -7.97 121.96 -16.97
N ILE A 579 -7.44 121.43 -18.08
CA ILE A 579 -6.80 122.26 -19.12
C ILE A 579 -7.79 123.28 -19.70
N LYS A 580 -9.03 122.86 -20.00
CA LYS A 580 -10.08 123.80 -20.48
C LYS A 580 -10.39 124.91 -19.48
N GLN A 581 -10.19 124.67 -18.19
CA GLN A 581 -10.40 125.64 -17.12
C GLN A 581 -9.16 126.53 -16.87
N GLY A 582 -8.15 126.47 -17.73
CA GLY A 582 -6.94 127.30 -17.64
C GLY A 582 -5.84 126.72 -16.76
N TRP A 583 -5.87 125.41 -16.49
CA TRP A 583 -4.76 124.74 -15.82
C TRP A 583 -3.70 124.26 -16.82
N HIS A 584 -2.44 124.22 -16.38
CA HIS A 584 -1.29 123.85 -17.19
C HIS A 584 -0.68 122.55 -16.67
N VAL A 585 -0.37 121.60 -17.55
CA VAL A 585 0.22 120.31 -17.15
C VAL A 585 1.74 120.39 -17.26
N PHE A 586 2.44 119.96 -16.22
CA PHE A 586 3.89 119.79 -16.25
C PHE A 586 4.28 118.60 -15.38
N GLY A 587 5.08 117.68 -15.94
CA GLY A 587 5.45 116.44 -15.26
C GLY A 587 4.21 115.64 -14.82
N SER A 588 4.17 115.29 -13.53
CA SER A 588 3.06 114.57 -12.89
C SER A 588 2.11 115.49 -12.12
N SER A 589 2.09 116.78 -12.40
CA SER A 589 1.25 117.77 -11.71
C SER A 589 0.51 118.68 -12.68
N VAL A 590 -0.55 119.31 -12.17
CA VAL A 590 -1.38 120.28 -12.90
C VAL A 590 -1.43 121.57 -12.11
N TYR A 591 -1.16 122.69 -12.77
CA TYR A 591 -0.91 123.99 -12.15
C TYR A 591 -1.94 125.02 -12.59
N TYR A 592 -2.40 125.88 -11.69
CA TYR A 592 -3.27 127.01 -12.02
C TYR A 592 -2.63 128.30 -11.55
N ILE A 593 -2.42 129.23 -12.46
CA ILE A 593 -1.93 130.57 -12.16
C ILE A 593 -3.11 131.51 -12.18
N SER A 594 -3.37 132.20 -11.07
CA SER A 594 -4.53 133.09 -10.97
C SER A 594 -4.41 134.30 -11.89
N ALA A 595 -5.56 134.81 -12.34
CA ALA A 595 -5.67 136.13 -12.95
C ALA A 595 -5.97 137.24 -11.93
N GLU A 596 -6.50 136.86 -10.77
CA GLU A 596 -6.82 137.74 -9.64
C GLU A 596 -5.69 137.76 -8.61
N ASP A 597 -5.70 138.80 -7.77
CA ASP A 597 -4.77 138.96 -6.66
C ASP A 597 -5.49 138.72 -5.32
N LYS A 598 -4.88 137.97 -4.41
CA LYS A 598 -5.39 137.66 -3.06
C LYS A 598 -4.25 137.67 -2.04
N SER A 599 -4.59 137.69 -0.75
CA SER A 599 -3.63 137.39 0.32
C SER A 599 -3.09 135.96 0.17
N TRP A 600 -1.94 135.65 0.78
CA TRP A 600 -1.38 134.29 0.72
C TRP A 600 -2.35 133.25 1.30
N SER A 601 -3.02 133.59 2.41
CA SER A 601 -4.00 132.72 3.07
C SER A 601 -5.24 132.45 2.21
N ASP A 602 -5.82 133.50 1.61
CA ASP A 602 -6.98 133.35 0.73
C ASP A 602 -6.64 132.61 -0.57
N SER A 603 -5.43 132.80 -1.08
CA SER A 603 -4.89 132.08 -2.23
C SER A 603 -4.80 130.58 -1.96
N ARG A 604 -4.25 130.21 -0.80
CA ARG A 604 -4.19 128.82 -0.36
C ARG A 604 -5.57 128.20 -0.18
N LYS A 605 -6.49 128.94 0.41
CA LYS A 605 -7.89 128.51 0.56
C LYS A 605 -8.52 128.23 -0.81
N TYR A 606 -8.32 129.10 -1.79
CA TYR A 606 -8.80 128.87 -3.16
C TYR A 606 -8.23 127.58 -3.75
N CYS A 607 -6.93 127.35 -3.64
CA CYS A 607 -6.32 126.11 -4.14
C CYS A 607 -6.98 124.88 -3.51
N ARG A 608 -7.20 124.91 -2.19
CA ARG A 608 -7.87 123.80 -1.46
C ARG A 608 -9.31 123.57 -1.88
N GLU A 609 -10.07 124.63 -2.16
CA GLU A 609 -11.42 124.50 -2.74
C GLU A 609 -11.41 123.84 -4.13
N LYS A 610 -10.30 123.98 -4.87
CA LYS A 610 -10.04 123.29 -6.14
C LYS A 610 -9.36 121.93 -5.98
N LYS A 611 -9.27 121.40 -4.76
CA LYS A 611 -8.56 120.14 -4.43
C LYS A 611 -7.06 120.17 -4.80
N ALA A 612 -6.48 121.36 -4.74
CA ALA A 612 -5.06 121.66 -4.90
C ALA A 612 -4.50 122.24 -3.59
N ASP A 613 -3.22 122.58 -3.55
CA ASP A 613 -2.66 123.51 -2.54
C ASP A 613 -1.78 124.54 -3.26
N LEU A 614 -1.24 125.55 -2.57
CA LEU A 614 -0.26 126.43 -3.20
C LEU A 614 0.96 125.61 -3.65
N VAL A 615 1.53 125.98 -4.80
CA VAL A 615 2.59 125.19 -5.45
C VAL A 615 3.80 124.96 -4.53
N ILE A 616 4.27 123.72 -4.51
CA ILE A 616 5.53 123.34 -3.89
C ILE A 616 6.54 123.16 -5.01
N ILE A 617 7.63 123.91 -4.98
CA ILE A 617 8.58 123.90 -6.08
C ILE A 617 9.70 122.91 -5.75
N ASN A 618 9.61 121.72 -6.34
CA ASN A 618 10.44 120.56 -6.03
C ASN A 618 11.77 120.55 -6.78
N ASN A 619 11.84 121.13 -7.97
CA ASN A 619 13.04 121.11 -8.80
C ASN A 619 13.18 122.35 -9.71
N ARG A 620 14.34 122.44 -10.36
CA ARG A 620 14.72 123.59 -11.18
C ARG A 620 13.84 123.71 -12.43
N GLU A 621 13.45 122.59 -13.00
CA GLU A 621 12.62 122.52 -14.21
C GLU A 621 11.18 122.99 -13.90
N GLU A 622 10.63 122.64 -12.74
CA GLU A 622 9.36 123.12 -12.23
C GLU A 622 9.40 124.63 -11.96
N GLN A 623 10.44 125.13 -11.28
CA GLN A 623 10.65 126.58 -11.09
C GLN A 623 10.67 127.31 -12.44
N LYS A 624 11.40 126.76 -13.41
CA LYS A 624 11.50 127.34 -14.76
C LYS A 624 10.14 127.34 -15.46
N PHE A 625 9.40 126.23 -15.42
CA PHE A 625 8.06 126.11 -16.01
C PHE A 625 7.11 127.16 -15.42
N ILE A 626 7.10 127.31 -14.10
CA ILE A 626 6.28 128.31 -13.40
C ILE A 626 6.58 129.72 -13.90
N VAL A 627 7.85 130.13 -13.94
CA VAL A 627 8.26 131.46 -14.43
C VAL A 627 7.85 131.68 -15.88
N GLU A 628 8.02 130.67 -16.75
CA GLU A 628 7.62 130.75 -18.17
C GLU A 628 6.09 130.88 -18.34
N GLN A 629 5.29 130.14 -17.55
CA GLN A 629 3.82 130.21 -17.64
C GLN A 629 3.23 131.49 -17.04
N MET A 630 3.96 132.19 -16.16
CA MET A 630 3.52 133.48 -15.62
C MET A 630 3.48 134.61 -16.68
N GLY A 631 4.08 134.47 -17.87
CA GLY A 631 3.84 135.39 -18.99
C GLY A 631 4.30 136.84 -18.74
N ASN A 632 3.38 137.82 -18.69
CA ASN A 632 3.66 139.22 -18.28
C ASN A 632 3.21 139.50 -16.83
N ASN A 633 2.82 138.47 -16.09
CA ASN A 633 2.38 138.59 -14.70
C ASN A 633 3.58 138.91 -13.84
N ARG A 634 3.46 139.86 -12.91
CA ARG A 634 4.63 140.44 -12.24
C ARG A 634 5.18 139.56 -11.11
N GLN A 635 4.29 138.91 -10.35
CA GLN A 635 4.63 138.00 -9.26
C GLN A 635 3.42 137.12 -8.88
N ALA A 636 3.68 136.00 -8.20
CA ALA A 636 2.64 135.15 -7.64
C ALA A 636 3.10 134.42 -6.37
N TRP A 637 2.21 134.29 -5.39
CA TRP A 637 2.37 133.46 -4.20
C TRP A 637 2.69 132.01 -4.55
N ILE A 638 3.69 131.48 -3.86
CA ILE A 638 4.04 130.05 -3.82
C ILE A 638 3.75 129.51 -2.42
N GLY A 639 3.78 128.18 -2.27
CA GLY A 639 3.42 127.52 -1.02
C GLY A 639 4.44 127.66 0.13
N LEU A 640 5.36 128.62 0.08
CA LEU A 640 6.44 128.76 1.05
C LEU A 640 6.18 129.93 2.01
N ASN A 641 6.37 129.72 3.31
CA ASN A 641 6.20 130.72 4.38
C ASN A 641 7.13 130.42 5.57
N ASP A 642 7.49 131.41 6.38
CA ASP A 642 8.27 131.23 7.62
C ASP A 642 7.60 131.85 8.86
N GLY A 643 6.31 132.18 8.78
CA GLY A 643 5.55 132.80 9.88
C GLY A 643 5.48 132.01 11.20
N ASP A 644 5.81 130.71 11.20
CA ASP A 644 5.99 129.93 12.44
C ASP A 644 7.28 130.30 13.19
N THR A 645 8.36 130.59 12.45
CA THR A 645 9.70 130.88 12.98
C THR A 645 10.50 131.60 11.90
N GLU A 646 10.72 132.89 12.12
CA GLU A 646 11.52 133.77 11.27
C GLU A 646 12.81 133.10 10.77
N GLY A 647 13.02 133.11 9.44
CA GLY A 647 14.17 132.51 8.78
C GLY A 647 14.09 130.99 8.57
N LYS A 648 13.04 130.31 9.06
CA LYS A 648 12.79 128.89 8.82
C LYS A 648 11.58 128.67 7.92
N TRP A 649 11.85 128.68 6.62
CA TRP A 649 10.85 128.50 5.58
C TRP A 649 10.30 127.06 5.51
N LYS A 650 8.98 126.95 5.43
CA LYS A 650 8.23 125.70 5.26
C LYS A 650 7.27 125.78 4.09
N TRP A 651 7.13 124.66 3.40
CA TRP A 651 6.11 124.46 2.38
C TRP A 651 4.73 124.21 3.01
N VAL A 652 3.69 124.40 2.23
CA VAL A 652 2.30 124.17 2.65
C VAL A 652 2.01 122.74 3.11
N ASP A 653 2.79 121.73 2.69
CA ASP A 653 2.67 120.35 3.17
C ASP A 653 3.36 120.11 4.53
N GLY A 654 4.05 121.12 5.07
CA GLY A 654 4.77 121.09 6.34
C GLY A 654 6.25 120.71 6.23
N THR A 655 6.75 120.42 5.02
CA THR A 655 8.19 120.14 4.82
C THR A 655 9.02 121.43 4.92
N GLU A 656 10.16 121.36 5.60
CA GLU A 656 11.10 122.49 5.68
C GLU A 656 11.85 122.66 4.35
N LEU A 657 12.18 123.90 3.97
CA LEU A 657 13.03 124.17 2.82
C LEU A 657 14.46 123.72 3.11
N THR A 658 14.87 122.58 2.53
CA THR A 658 16.18 121.97 2.79
C THR A 658 17.32 122.53 1.94
N ASP A 659 17.02 123.14 0.79
CA ASP A 659 18.00 123.76 -0.10
C ASP A 659 17.98 125.28 0.03
N THR A 660 18.98 125.97 -0.54
CA THR A 660 19.05 127.45 -0.53
C THR A 660 17.91 128.17 -1.27
N GLY A 661 16.89 127.46 -1.74
CA GLY A 661 15.73 128.00 -2.47
C GLY A 661 16.10 128.66 -3.80
N TYR A 662 15.09 129.16 -4.51
CA TYR A 662 15.30 129.97 -5.71
C TYR A 662 15.14 131.48 -5.42
N TRP A 663 15.68 131.97 -4.31
CA TRP A 663 15.64 133.39 -3.94
C TRP A 663 16.30 134.31 -4.97
N TYR A 664 15.68 135.46 -5.20
CA TYR A 664 16.28 136.57 -5.91
C TYR A 664 17.46 137.13 -5.11
N SER A 665 18.40 137.79 -5.79
CA SER A 665 19.61 138.30 -5.14
C SER A 665 19.26 139.31 -4.05
N GLY A 666 19.58 138.98 -2.80
CA GLY A 666 19.31 139.81 -1.63
C GLY A 666 18.15 139.31 -0.77
N GLU A 667 17.33 138.38 -1.28
CA GLU A 667 16.19 137.79 -0.56
C GLU A 667 16.58 136.46 0.12
N PRO A 668 15.89 136.03 1.19
CA PRO A 668 14.86 136.78 1.91
C PRO A 668 15.48 137.88 2.78
N ASN A 669 14.90 139.09 2.78
CA ASN A 669 15.46 140.25 3.46
C ASN A 669 14.65 140.74 4.69
N ASN A 670 13.45 140.16 4.86
CA ASN A 670 12.43 140.51 5.83
C ASN A 670 12.17 142.01 5.95
N ALA A 671 11.78 142.67 4.86
CA ALA A 671 11.67 144.12 4.82
C ALA A 671 10.63 144.61 5.85
N GLY A 672 11.07 145.45 6.78
CA GLY A 672 10.19 145.97 7.82
C GLY A 672 9.78 144.94 8.89
N ASN A 673 10.46 143.78 8.95
CA ASN A 673 10.21 142.68 9.89
C ASN A 673 8.76 142.14 9.82
N ASN A 674 8.20 141.99 8.61
CA ASN A 674 6.81 141.60 8.39
C ASN A 674 6.58 140.89 7.04
N GLU A 675 7.59 140.18 6.53
CA GLU A 675 7.56 139.52 5.21
C GLU A 675 7.60 137.99 5.30
N ASP A 676 6.55 137.39 5.87
CA ASP A 676 6.59 135.95 6.23
C ASP A 676 6.15 134.97 5.12
N CYS A 677 5.85 135.45 3.91
CA CYS A 677 5.33 134.64 2.80
C CYS A 677 6.13 134.83 1.52
N ALA A 678 6.36 133.74 0.78
CA ALA A 678 7.15 133.82 -0.45
C ALA A 678 6.28 133.96 -1.69
N GLU A 679 6.66 134.89 -2.57
CA GLU A 679 6.21 134.97 -3.95
C GLU A 679 7.35 134.63 -4.91
N THR A 680 7.01 134.08 -6.08
CA THR A 680 7.93 134.05 -7.22
C THR A 680 7.66 135.23 -8.13
N ARG A 681 8.70 135.95 -8.54
CA ARG A 681 8.65 137.04 -9.50
C ARG A 681 8.84 136.52 -10.92
N ASN A 682 8.37 137.27 -11.89
CA ASN A 682 8.61 136.96 -13.30
C ASN A 682 9.82 137.74 -13.81
N ILE A 683 10.99 137.16 -13.58
CA ILE A 683 12.28 137.71 -13.98
C ILE A 683 13.08 136.67 -14.74
N ALA A 684 14.05 137.11 -15.54
CA ALA A 684 14.88 136.21 -16.32
C ALA A 684 15.73 135.30 -15.40
N GLY A 685 15.47 133.99 -15.46
CA GLY A 685 16.20 132.98 -14.69
C GLY A 685 15.34 132.30 -13.63
N VAL A 686 15.91 131.31 -12.95
CA VAL A 686 15.17 130.52 -11.94
C VAL A 686 15.17 131.17 -10.55
N LYS A 687 16.19 131.98 -10.22
CA LYS A 687 16.36 132.69 -8.94
C LYS A 687 15.42 133.89 -8.85
N ALA A 688 14.16 133.65 -8.53
CA ALA A 688 13.06 134.60 -8.64
C ALA A 688 12.19 134.77 -7.39
N TRP A 689 12.48 134.06 -6.29
CA TRP A 689 11.66 134.16 -5.08
C TRP A 689 11.96 135.42 -4.28
N ASN A 690 10.94 135.91 -3.61
CA ASN A 690 10.98 137.08 -2.76
C ASN A 690 10.05 136.84 -1.57
N ASP A 691 10.53 137.14 -0.38
CA ASP A 691 9.71 137.20 0.83
C ASP A 691 8.91 138.50 0.84
N ARG A 692 7.68 138.40 1.33
CA ARG A 692 6.72 139.50 1.27
C ARG A 692 5.65 139.35 2.33
N SER A 693 5.05 140.47 2.72
CA SER A 693 3.95 140.46 3.69
C SER A 693 2.80 139.59 3.21
N CYS A 694 2.44 138.57 3.99
CA CYS A 694 1.37 137.61 3.66
C CYS A 694 0.00 138.25 3.36
N ASN A 695 -0.22 139.48 3.84
CA ASN A 695 -1.45 140.24 3.65
C ASN A 695 -1.49 141.01 2.33
N ASP A 696 -0.38 141.07 1.59
CA ASP A 696 -0.33 141.73 0.29
C ASP A 696 -1.18 140.96 -0.72
N ALA A 697 -1.79 141.72 -1.63
CA ALA A 697 -2.48 141.14 -2.78
C ALA A 697 -1.44 140.76 -3.84
N SER A 698 -1.34 139.46 -4.12
CA SER A 698 -0.53 138.92 -5.21
C SER A 698 -1.32 137.83 -5.92
N ARG A 699 -0.92 137.51 -7.16
CA ARG A 699 -1.45 136.30 -7.82
C ARG A 699 -1.01 135.07 -7.05
N TRP A 700 -1.51 133.91 -7.39
CA TRP A 700 -1.09 132.68 -6.75
C TRP A 700 -1.06 131.51 -7.71
N ILE A 701 -0.31 130.49 -7.33
CA ILE A 701 -0.15 129.28 -8.12
C ILE A 701 -0.63 128.09 -7.30
N CYS A 702 -1.65 127.40 -7.81
CA CYS A 702 -2.11 126.14 -7.26
C CYS A 702 -1.43 124.96 -7.95
N GLU A 703 -1.25 123.86 -7.24
CA GLU A 703 -0.75 122.59 -7.77
C GLU A 703 -1.63 121.41 -7.33
N ILE A 704 -1.96 120.54 -8.28
CA ILE A 704 -2.54 119.21 -8.05
C ILE A 704 -1.52 118.17 -8.48
N ASN A 705 -1.09 117.32 -7.56
CA ASN A 705 -0.26 116.17 -7.88
C ASN A 705 -1.13 115.02 -8.44
N LEU A 706 -0.78 114.51 -9.63
CA LEU A 706 -1.49 113.43 -10.34
C LEU A 706 -0.89 112.03 -10.07
N SER A 707 0.20 111.92 -9.32
CA SER A 707 0.87 110.64 -9.06
C SER A 707 0.13 109.76 -8.06
#